data_AF-A0A8I1QET3-F1
#
_entry.id   AF-A0A8I1QET3-F1
#
_cell.length_a   1.000
_cell.length_b   1.000
_cell.length_c   1.000
_cell.angle_alpha   90.00
_cell.angle_beta   90.00
_cell.angle_gamma   90.00
#
_symmetry.space_group_name_H-M   'P 1'
#
loop_
_entity.id
_entity.type
_entity.pdbx_description
1 polymer ?
#
loop_
_entity_poly.entity_id
_entity_poly.type
_entity_poly.pdbx_seq_one_letter_code
_entity_poly.pdbx_strand_id
1 'polypeptide(L)'
;MKALPQIKLLALTDKNKMRIISNLNGLLLCPYQILVDLCEQLPECPSAIKKIIFAPICELNSTNDWINLESLGNPGAVRAKNLVTQIQKYLDQKKITHLTFAIHCDDGNLTLDNLYSLIYLSAIYCLNLECYTENVSLFAEKISALAKHANIRINLKNNANLDTKQLHLLQQNRQNNLFRLGFKIEEQGLAEVDAHPEQLGPIIGYAWLCLKAGAYAPACKLLEAVLENSAINSPAYERLFMHLLMMRFFSHQYELIALGYFPAQWTHLNAQEVQTLYFFKAYAATLSRHLTIAQEFFSLAGIHAQMVIHNETALYQLNLFALSRVLLGQIETAFDLEFRIKEYCELKNITTVGLRYVNLINIARLYRKTKNFEQALHYYGLAYAQIEGGYSTGDYIYWAINLAGVYEEQGDKKTALNYWIQAAIFWLAYDNKYALSWRPRLILCTEQINQINSPLDLDKAHLFFANKIQMLIEEVNPQILSFPTIPCTFTARNGSGTEDTLHISQNITLFSRDSSTSPGTSQTAEAMQLQSIVSQFLYATMAVAVAADILVESQHELHEINTEKQAYRVMALTRCNTCYFNGIWLDNSQLNLPVTISLSSAIAHITPQDNISLVHYKRSFLNKALTEKAEVALLERLQFSNVEITPFNQEQLHLINILANKKIIELCD
;
A
#
# COMPACT_ATOMS: atom_id res chain seq x y z
N MET A 1 -3.59 23.39 41.51
CA MET A 1 -4.20 22.06 41.27
C MET A 1 -5.72 22.25 41.14
N LYS A 2 -6.24 22.32 39.91
CA LYS A 2 -7.69 22.23 39.65
C LYS A 2 -7.96 20.83 39.11
N ALA A 3 -8.93 20.15 39.73
CA ALA A 3 -9.29 18.77 39.41
C ALA A 3 -9.88 18.66 38.00
N LEU A 4 -9.39 17.68 37.23
CA LEU A 4 -9.98 17.23 35.98
C LEU A 4 -11.30 16.47 36.25
N PRO A 5 -12.27 16.48 35.31
CA PRO A 5 -13.56 15.85 35.52
C PRO A 5 -13.45 14.33 35.59
N GLN A 6 -14.05 13.72 36.63
CA GLN A 6 -14.27 12.28 36.69
C GLN A 6 -15.26 11.85 35.60
N ILE A 7 -14.74 11.22 34.55
CA ILE A 7 -15.56 10.47 33.60
C ILE A 7 -15.96 9.16 34.28
N LYS A 8 -17.27 8.94 34.44
CA LYS A 8 -17.85 7.67 34.94
C LYS A 8 -17.40 6.52 34.04
N LEU A 9 -16.43 5.73 34.50
CA LEU A 9 -16.16 4.40 33.95
C LEU A 9 -17.36 3.50 34.23
N LEU A 10 -18.12 3.15 33.19
CA LEU A 10 -19.03 2.01 33.22
C LEU A 10 -18.23 0.77 33.68
N ALA A 11 -18.73 0.07 34.70
CA ALA A 11 -18.11 -1.15 35.20
C ALA A 11 -18.07 -2.21 34.08
N LEU A 12 -16.87 -2.43 33.51
CA LEU A 12 -16.61 -3.47 32.52
C LEU A 12 -16.67 -4.85 33.19
N THR A 13 -17.52 -5.74 32.71
CA THR A 13 -17.54 -7.15 33.14
C THR A 13 -16.32 -7.90 32.58
N ASP A 14 -15.78 -8.88 33.32
CA ASP A 14 -14.59 -9.67 32.90
C ASP A 14 -14.74 -10.37 31.54
N LYS A 15 -15.97 -10.53 31.04
CA LYS A 15 -16.29 -11.17 29.76
C LYS A 15 -15.86 -10.35 28.53
N ASN A 16 -15.65 -9.04 28.65
CA ASN A 16 -15.30 -8.16 27.53
C ASN A 16 -13.78 -7.97 27.38
N LYS A 17 -12.99 -8.63 28.22
CA LYS A 17 -11.52 -8.58 28.24
C LYS A 17 -10.97 -9.93 27.83
N MET A 18 -9.90 -9.92 27.04
CA MET A 18 -9.17 -11.13 26.70
C MET A 18 -7.68 -10.90 26.90
N ARG A 19 -6.99 -11.87 27.49
CA ARG A 19 -5.53 -11.88 27.62
C ARG A 19 -4.93 -12.94 26.71
N ILE A 20 -3.91 -12.56 25.96
CA ILE A 20 -3.20 -13.37 24.96
C ILE A 20 -1.72 -13.38 25.31
N ILE A 21 -1.07 -14.54 25.23
CA ILE A 21 0.39 -14.65 25.32
C ILE A 21 0.95 -14.78 23.92
N SER A 22 2.02 -14.05 23.60
CA SER A 22 2.71 -14.19 22.31
C SER A 22 4.20 -14.41 22.51
N ASN A 23 4.74 -15.39 21.79
CA ASN A 23 6.14 -15.78 21.84
C ASN A 23 6.85 -15.39 20.54
N LEU A 24 7.57 -14.28 20.57
CA LEU A 24 8.30 -13.73 19.42
C LEU A 24 9.80 -14.08 19.44
N ASN A 25 10.21 -15.00 20.32
CA ASN A 25 11.58 -15.47 20.37
C ASN A 25 11.84 -16.60 19.37
N GLY A 26 13.10 -16.69 18.94
CA GLY A 26 13.58 -17.68 17.98
C GLY A 26 13.87 -17.06 16.60
N LEU A 27 14.28 -17.93 15.68
CA LEU A 27 14.62 -17.60 14.30
C LEU A 27 13.50 -18.03 13.33
N LEU A 28 12.74 -19.07 13.67
CA LEU A 28 11.69 -19.63 12.82
C LEU A 28 10.30 -19.14 13.24
N LEU A 29 10.06 -17.83 13.12
CA LEU A 29 8.74 -17.22 13.38
C LEU A 29 7.76 -17.49 12.23
N CYS A 30 6.48 -17.71 12.52
CA CYS A 30 5.47 -17.58 11.48
C CYS A 30 5.33 -16.11 11.06
N PRO A 31 4.98 -15.81 9.80
CA PRO A 31 4.48 -14.49 9.42
C PRO A 31 3.37 -14.05 10.37
N TYR A 32 3.40 -12.80 10.84
CA TYR A 32 2.39 -12.24 11.74
C TYR A 32 2.18 -13.09 13.01
N GLN A 33 3.28 -13.56 13.62
CA GLN A 33 3.27 -14.48 14.77
C GLN A 33 2.31 -14.07 15.90
N ILE A 34 2.17 -12.78 16.21
CA ILE A 34 1.20 -12.28 17.22
C ILE A 34 -0.24 -12.72 16.87
N LEU A 35 -0.61 -12.64 15.60
CA LEU A 35 -1.95 -13.05 15.13
C LEU A 35 -2.08 -14.57 15.11
N VAL A 36 -1.00 -15.30 14.80
CA VAL A 36 -0.98 -16.77 14.91
C VAL A 36 -1.23 -17.19 16.35
N ASP A 37 -0.49 -16.62 17.31
CA ASP A 37 -0.63 -16.92 18.74
C ASP A 37 -2.02 -16.57 19.27
N LEU A 38 -2.60 -15.45 18.81
CA LEU A 38 -3.97 -15.06 19.10
C LEU A 38 -4.98 -16.09 18.55
N CYS A 39 -4.77 -16.58 17.32
CA CYS A 39 -5.62 -17.62 16.73
C CYS A 39 -5.51 -18.96 17.47
N GLU A 40 -4.31 -19.34 17.95
CA GLU A 40 -4.14 -20.56 18.76
C GLU A 40 -4.86 -20.46 20.12
N GLN A 41 -5.02 -19.26 20.66
CA GLN A 41 -5.73 -18.99 21.90
C GLN A 41 -7.22 -18.63 21.70
N LEU A 42 -7.70 -18.66 20.46
CA LEU A 42 -9.11 -18.49 20.07
C LEU A 42 -9.64 -19.79 19.45
N PRO A 43 -10.27 -20.69 20.22
CA PRO A 43 -10.70 -22.02 19.73
C PRO A 43 -11.64 -21.99 18.51
N GLU A 44 -12.38 -20.90 18.32
CA GLU A 44 -13.34 -20.70 17.22
C GLU A 44 -12.70 -20.06 15.98
N CYS A 45 -11.44 -19.64 16.05
CA CYS A 45 -10.77 -19.01 14.93
C CYS A 45 -10.53 -20.06 13.82
N PRO A 46 -11.06 -19.84 12.60
CA PRO A 46 -11.03 -20.84 11.55
C PRO A 46 -9.60 -21.12 11.08
N SER A 47 -9.35 -22.38 10.72
CA SER A 47 -8.10 -22.81 10.08
C SER A 47 -7.81 -22.07 8.77
N ALA A 48 -8.83 -21.48 8.13
CA ALA A 48 -8.69 -20.65 6.94
C ALA A 48 -7.83 -19.40 7.19
N ILE A 49 -7.94 -18.72 8.34
CA ILE A 49 -7.11 -17.55 8.65
C ILE A 49 -5.64 -17.96 8.73
N LYS A 50 -5.35 -19.10 9.36
CA LYS A 50 -3.99 -19.67 9.41
C LYS A 50 -3.45 -19.95 8.01
N LYS A 51 -4.27 -20.44 7.07
CA LYS A 51 -3.84 -20.63 5.67
C LYS A 51 -3.51 -19.30 4.97
N ILE A 52 -4.28 -18.25 5.22
CA ILE A 52 -4.05 -16.92 4.62
C ILE A 52 -2.74 -16.29 5.12
N ILE A 53 -2.36 -16.52 6.38
CA ILE A 53 -1.11 -16.03 6.97
C ILE A 53 0.12 -16.48 6.17
N PHE A 54 0.12 -17.73 5.70
CA PHE A 54 1.24 -18.28 4.92
C PHE A 54 1.05 -18.13 3.40
N ALA A 55 -0.10 -17.62 2.95
CA ALA A 55 -0.39 -17.45 1.53
C ALA A 55 0.36 -16.23 0.97
N PRO A 56 0.81 -16.29 -0.29
CA PRO A 56 1.37 -15.13 -0.95
C PRO A 56 0.34 -13.99 -1.03
N ILE A 57 0.78 -12.74 -0.94
CA ILE A 57 -0.11 -11.57 -0.99
C ILE A 57 -0.80 -11.43 -2.35
N CYS A 58 -0.10 -11.78 -3.42
CA CYS A 58 -0.57 -11.93 -4.78
C CYS A 58 0.37 -12.88 -5.53
N GLU A 59 0.15 -13.08 -6.84
CA GLU A 59 1.11 -13.80 -7.68
C GLU A 59 2.43 -13.04 -7.73
N LEU A 60 3.50 -13.66 -7.20
CA LEU A 60 4.85 -13.10 -7.10
C LEU A 60 5.85 -14.10 -7.68
N ASN A 61 5.72 -14.36 -8.98
CA ASN A 61 6.44 -15.42 -9.69
C ASN A 61 7.46 -14.88 -10.70
N SER A 62 7.39 -13.59 -11.03
CA SER A 62 8.29 -12.89 -11.95
C SER A 62 8.83 -11.60 -11.35
N THR A 63 9.91 -11.06 -11.92
CA THR A 63 10.41 -9.71 -11.57
C THR A 63 9.34 -8.64 -11.77
N ASN A 64 8.53 -8.76 -12.82
CA ASN A 64 7.45 -7.82 -13.10
C ASN A 64 6.41 -7.81 -11.98
N ASP A 65 6.08 -8.97 -11.40
CA ASP A 65 5.14 -9.02 -10.27
C ASP A 65 5.64 -8.22 -9.06
N TRP A 66 6.93 -8.32 -8.72
CA TRP A 66 7.54 -7.56 -7.63
C TRP A 66 7.55 -6.06 -7.91
N ILE A 67 7.84 -5.66 -9.15
CA ILE A 67 7.81 -4.24 -9.55
C ILE A 67 6.38 -3.70 -9.49
N ASN A 68 5.39 -4.53 -9.82
CA ASN A 68 3.98 -4.16 -9.80
C ASN A 68 3.41 -3.98 -8.39
N LEU A 69 4.09 -4.47 -7.34
CA LEU A 69 3.68 -4.25 -5.95
C LEU A 69 3.68 -2.78 -5.55
N GLU A 70 4.38 -1.90 -6.27
CA GLU A 70 4.38 -0.47 -5.98
C GLU A 70 2.95 0.11 -5.91
N SER A 71 2.07 -0.31 -6.82
CA SER A 71 0.66 0.12 -6.82
C SER A 71 -0.17 -0.54 -5.71
N LEU A 72 0.22 -1.72 -5.22
CA LEU A 72 -0.42 -2.36 -4.07
C LEU A 72 -0.04 -1.66 -2.75
N GLY A 73 1.18 -1.11 -2.68
CA GLY A 73 1.69 -0.43 -1.50
C GLY A 73 2.57 -1.30 -0.61
N ASN A 74 2.58 -1.06 0.72
CA ASN A 74 3.33 -1.86 1.67
C ASN A 74 2.64 -3.23 1.92
N PRO A 75 3.22 -4.38 1.48
CA PRO A 75 2.58 -5.69 1.61
C PRO A 75 2.31 -6.09 3.07
N GLY A 76 3.23 -5.73 3.96
CA GLY A 76 3.14 -5.97 5.40
C GLY A 76 1.87 -5.38 6.00
N ALA A 77 1.64 -4.09 5.72
CA ALA A 77 0.48 -3.33 6.15
C ALA A 77 -0.83 -3.84 5.52
N VAL A 78 -0.82 -4.15 4.22
CA VAL A 78 -2.00 -4.68 3.50
C VAL A 78 -2.46 -6.01 4.11
N ARG A 79 -1.54 -6.96 4.29
CA ARG A 79 -1.86 -8.28 4.84
C ARG A 79 -2.26 -8.19 6.32
N ALA A 80 -1.56 -7.41 7.15
CA ALA A 80 -1.93 -7.24 8.56
C ALA A 80 -3.35 -6.71 8.72
N LYS A 81 -3.72 -5.68 7.94
CA LYS A 81 -5.10 -5.13 7.96
C LYS A 81 -6.12 -6.21 7.58
N ASN A 82 -5.87 -6.93 6.49
CA ASN A 82 -6.76 -8.00 6.03
C ASN A 82 -6.97 -9.09 7.10
N LEU A 83 -5.89 -9.53 7.76
CA LEU A 83 -5.96 -10.54 8.82
C LEU A 83 -6.73 -10.01 10.04
N VAL A 84 -6.46 -8.79 10.48
CA VAL A 84 -7.15 -8.17 11.62
C VAL A 84 -8.64 -8.01 11.35
N THR A 85 -9.04 -7.56 10.15
CA THR A 85 -10.46 -7.47 9.76
C THR A 85 -11.17 -8.84 9.75
N GLN A 86 -10.47 -9.91 9.38
CA GLN A 86 -11.04 -11.26 9.45
C GLN A 86 -11.20 -11.75 10.89
N ILE A 87 -10.18 -11.52 11.73
CA ILE A 87 -10.18 -11.90 13.14
C ILE A 87 -11.23 -11.11 13.94
N GLN A 88 -11.41 -9.82 13.61
CA GLN A 88 -12.39 -8.93 14.24
C GLN A 88 -13.78 -9.56 14.30
N LYS A 89 -14.23 -10.22 13.22
CA LYS A 89 -15.55 -10.88 13.16
C LYS A 89 -15.78 -11.86 14.32
N TYR A 90 -14.74 -12.52 14.80
CA TYR A 90 -14.80 -13.49 15.90
C TYR A 90 -14.68 -12.84 17.27
N LEU A 91 -13.83 -11.82 17.39
CA LEU A 91 -13.69 -11.02 18.61
C LEU A 91 -14.99 -10.25 18.91
N ASP A 92 -15.64 -9.72 17.89
CA ASP A 92 -16.90 -8.97 17.99
C ASP A 92 -18.08 -9.87 18.40
N GLN A 93 -18.12 -11.13 17.92
CA GLN A 93 -19.09 -12.13 18.38
C GLN A 93 -18.98 -12.38 19.89
N LYS A 94 -17.76 -12.32 20.44
CA LYS A 94 -17.49 -12.43 21.88
C LYS A 94 -17.62 -11.10 22.63
N LYS A 95 -17.98 -10.01 21.94
CA LYS A 95 -18.10 -8.65 22.50
C LYS A 95 -16.80 -8.18 23.18
N ILE A 96 -15.66 -8.63 22.67
CA ILE A 96 -14.35 -8.20 23.18
C ILE A 96 -14.15 -6.74 22.82
N THR A 97 -13.71 -5.96 23.81
CA THR A 97 -13.41 -4.52 23.64
C THR A 97 -12.01 -4.18 24.12
N HIS A 98 -11.41 -5.04 24.95
CA HIS A 98 -10.10 -4.86 25.55
C HIS A 98 -9.25 -6.12 25.32
N LEU A 99 -8.07 -5.93 24.76
CA LEU A 99 -7.09 -7.00 24.54
C LEU A 99 -5.84 -6.71 25.34
N THR A 100 -5.38 -7.69 26.12
CA THR A 100 -4.08 -7.66 26.79
C THR A 100 -3.14 -8.63 26.10
N PHE A 101 -2.02 -8.15 25.56
CA PHE A 101 -0.97 -9.00 24.99
C PHE A 101 0.22 -9.06 25.93
N ALA A 102 0.56 -10.26 26.40
CA ALA A 102 1.82 -10.57 27.03
C ALA A 102 2.83 -10.98 25.97
N ILE A 103 3.66 -10.03 25.54
CA ILE A 103 4.59 -10.18 24.42
C ILE A 103 5.97 -10.51 24.94
N HIS A 104 6.48 -11.69 24.57
CA HIS A 104 7.83 -12.13 24.87
C HIS A 104 8.75 -11.92 23.67
N CYS A 105 9.75 -11.05 23.81
CA CYS A 105 10.68 -10.65 22.74
C CYS A 105 12.02 -10.23 23.36
N ASP A 106 12.85 -11.21 23.72
CA ASP A 106 14.07 -10.99 24.53
C ASP A 106 15.07 -10.08 23.83
N ASP A 107 15.29 -10.31 22.52
CA ASP A 107 16.19 -9.51 21.68
C ASP A 107 15.68 -8.09 21.39
N GLY A 108 14.45 -7.78 21.79
CA GLY A 108 13.79 -6.49 21.58
C GLY A 108 13.40 -6.22 20.13
N ASN A 109 13.56 -7.17 19.22
CA ASN A 109 13.33 -6.98 17.79
C ASN A 109 11.90 -7.33 17.39
N LEU A 110 10.96 -6.43 17.71
CA LEU A 110 9.58 -6.52 17.22
C LEU A 110 9.56 -6.31 15.69
N THR A 111 9.23 -7.38 14.96
CA THR A 111 9.19 -7.34 13.49
C THR A 111 8.03 -6.48 12.96
N LEU A 112 8.20 -5.92 11.76
CA LEU A 112 7.28 -4.94 11.18
C LEU A 112 5.87 -5.51 10.93
N ASP A 113 5.77 -6.78 10.54
CA ASP A 113 4.50 -7.50 10.35
C ASP A 113 3.70 -7.63 11.67
N ASN A 114 4.39 -7.91 12.78
CA ASN A 114 3.79 -7.94 14.12
C ASN A 114 3.43 -6.53 14.61
N LEU A 115 4.28 -5.54 14.33
CA LEU A 115 4.01 -4.13 14.65
C LEU A 115 2.75 -3.62 13.93
N TYR A 116 2.60 -3.89 12.63
CA TYR A 116 1.37 -3.55 11.90
C TYR A 116 0.13 -4.25 12.48
N SER A 117 0.27 -5.52 12.86
CA SER A 117 -0.84 -6.26 13.49
C SER A 117 -1.34 -5.55 14.76
N LEU A 118 -0.41 -5.09 15.61
CA LEU A 118 -0.75 -4.32 16.81
C LEU A 118 -1.36 -2.94 16.48
N ILE A 119 -0.83 -2.23 15.48
CA ILE A 119 -1.37 -0.93 15.02
C ILE A 119 -2.83 -1.07 14.56
N TYR A 120 -3.18 -2.11 13.79
CA TYR A 120 -4.56 -2.27 13.34
C TYR A 120 -5.49 -2.76 14.46
N LEU A 121 -4.98 -3.61 15.37
CA LEU A 121 -5.76 -4.01 16.54
C LEU A 121 -6.07 -2.82 17.45
N SER A 122 -5.15 -1.86 17.63
CA SER A 122 -5.38 -0.67 18.46
C SER A 122 -6.34 0.34 17.88
N ALA A 123 -6.52 0.32 16.56
CA ALA A 123 -7.53 1.14 15.90
C ALA A 123 -8.96 0.67 16.24
N ILE A 124 -9.13 -0.58 16.67
CA ILE A 124 -10.44 -1.23 16.91
C ILE A 124 -10.66 -1.49 18.41
N TYR A 125 -9.62 -1.90 19.14
CA TYR A 125 -9.69 -2.34 20.53
C TYR A 125 -8.78 -1.52 21.46
N CYS A 126 -9.15 -1.44 22.73
CA CYS A 126 -8.24 -0.95 23.77
C CYS A 126 -7.15 -1.99 24.02
N LEU A 127 -5.89 -1.68 23.67
CA LEU A 127 -4.76 -2.60 23.85
C LEU A 127 -3.97 -2.29 25.12
N ASN A 128 -3.65 -3.35 25.86
CA ASN A 128 -2.67 -3.32 26.93
C ASN A 128 -1.53 -4.29 26.59
N LEU A 129 -0.32 -3.77 26.37
CA LEU A 129 0.85 -4.56 26.04
C LEU A 129 1.69 -4.75 27.31
N GLU A 130 1.86 -6.00 27.73
CA GLU A 130 2.79 -6.44 28.77
C GLU A 130 4.03 -6.99 28.08
N CYS A 131 5.07 -6.19 27.95
CA CYS A 131 6.24 -6.52 27.14
C CYS A 131 7.39 -7.02 28.01
N TYR A 132 7.88 -8.21 27.69
CA TYR A 132 8.98 -8.90 28.35
C TYR A 132 10.15 -8.93 27.36
N THR A 133 11.20 -8.18 27.67
CA THR A 133 12.36 -8.00 26.78
C THR A 133 13.62 -7.71 27.60
N GLU A 134 14.76 -8.23 27.16
CA GLU A 134 16.07 -7.90 27.73
C GLU A 134 16.65 -6.63 27.08
N ASN A 135 16.34 -6.41 25.79
CA ASN A 135 16.77 -5.24 25.04
C ASN A 135 15.70 -4.15 24.97
N VAL A 136 15.48 -3.50 26.13
CA VAL A 136 14.47 -2.44 26.29
C VAL A 136 14.64 -1.28 25.29
N SER A 137 15.89 -0.89 25.00
CA SER A 137 16.15 0.25 24.12
C SER A 137 15.69 0.00 22.69
N LEU A 138 16.06 -1.15 22.12
CA LEU A 138 15.65 -1.52 20.76
C LEU A 138 14.14 -1.70 20.67
N PHE A 139 13.55 -2.35 21.69
CA PHE A 139 12.10 -2.55 21.73
C PHE A 139 11.33 -1.22 21.80
N ALA A 140 11.80 -0.27 22.63
CA ALA A 140 11.21 1.06 22.75
C ALA A 140 11.25 1.85 21.43
N GLU A 141 12.34 1.72 20.66
CA GLU A 141 12.44 2.32 19.32
C GLU A 141 11.37 1.76 18.37
N LYS A 142 11.22 0.43 18.31
CA LYS A 142 10.26 -0.25 17.42
C LYS A 142 8.80 0.09 17.73
N ILE A 143 8.45 0.20 19.01
CA ILE A 143 7.07 0.49 19.43
C ILE A 143 6.75 1.98 19.50
N SER A 144 7.70 2.88 19.22
CA SER A 144 7.48 4.33 19.24
C SER A 144 6.29 4.76 18.35
N ALA A 145 6.08 4.07 17.23
CA ALA A 145 4.93 4.28 16.35
C ALA A 145 3.58 3.92 17.02
N LEU A 146 3.55 2.93 17.92
CA LEU A 146 2.36 2.55 18.68
C LEU A 146 2.03 3.58 19.77
N ALA A 147 3.05 4.22 20.36
CA ALA A 147 2.85 5.15 21.47
C ALA A 147 2.00 6.38 21.10
N LYS A 148 1.87 6.70 19.80
CA LYS A 148 1.00 7.78 19.31
C LYS A 148 -0.50 7.42 19.31
N HIS A 149 -0.85 6.15 19.48
CA HIS A 149 -2.25 5.69 19.46
C HIS A 149 -2.88 5.79 20.86
N ALA A 150 -3.99 6.53 20.98
CA ALA A 150 -4.61 6.81 22.29
C ALA A 150 -5.18 5.57 23.02
N ASN A 151 -5.45 4.50 22.28
CA ASN A 151 -6.05 3.26 22.80
C ASN A 151 -5.01 2.22 23.25
N ILE A 152 -3.73 2.58 23.35
CA ILE A 152 -2.66 1.66 23.74
C ILE A 152 -2.06 2.04 25.08
N ARG A 153 -1.87 1.03 25.94
CA ARG A 153 -1.01 1.11 27.12
C ARG A 153 0.13 0.12 26.96
N ILE A 154 1.36 0.58 27.18
CA ILE A 154 2.56 -0.26 27.06
C ILE A 154 3.22 -0.32 28.43
N ASN A 155 3.45 -1.53 28.93
CA ASN A 155 4.10 -1.80 30.20
C ASN A 155 5.27 -2.74 29.99
N LEU A 156 6.48 -2.26 30.26
CA LEU A 156 7.67 -3.11 30.34
C LEU A 156 7.60 -3.92 31.65
N LYS A 157 7.82 -5.22 31.55
CA LYS A 157 7.74 -6.18 32.66
C LYS A 157 9.03 -6.98 32.77
N ASN A 158 9.39 -7.34 34.00
CA ASN A 158 10.49 -8.26 34.26
C ASN A 158 10.03 -9.71 34.03
N ASN A 159 10.98 -10.58 33.67
CA ASN A 159 10.76 -11.98 33.33
C ASN A 159 10.30 -12.88 34.50
N ALA A 160 10.14 -12.34 35.71
CA ALA A 160 9.87 -13.09 36.93
C ALA A 160 8.51 -13.83 36.97
N ASN A 161 7.53 -13.42 36.16
CA ASN A 161 6.17 -13.99 36.14
C ASN A 161 5.77 -14.59 34.78
N LEU A 162 6.74 -15.09 34.01
CA LEU A 162 6.47 -15.69 32.70
C LEU A 162 5.81 -17.06 32.80
N ASP A 163 4.76 -17.28 32.01
CA ASP A 163 4.15 -18.59 31.84
C ASP A 163 4.99 -19.43 30.87
N THR A 164 6.08 -20.00 31.39
CA THR A 164 7.05 -20.78 30.61
C THR A 164 6.43 -22.00 29.94
N LYS A 165 5.39 -22.60 30.55
CA LYS A 165 4.67 -23.73 29.96
C LYS A 165 3.90 -23.31 28.71
N GLN A 166 3.17 -22.20 28.79
CA GLN A 166 2.44 -21.68 27.63
C GLN A 166 3.39 -21.22 26.52
N LEU A 167 4.51 -20.58 26.85
CA LEU A 167 5.52 -20.17 25.86
C LEU A 167 6.10 -21.36 25.10
N HIS A 168 6.40 -22.45 25.81
CA HIS A 168 6.86 -23.69 25.21
C HIS A 168 5.79 -24.34 24.31
N LEU A 169 4.52 -24.34 24.75
CA LEU A 169 3.41 -24.83 23.93
C LEU A 169 3.26 -24.03 22.62
N LEU A 170 3.35 -22.70 22.69
CA LEU A 170 3.30 -21.83 21.50
C LEU A 170 4.47 -22.11 20.55
N GLN A 171 5.68 -22.32 21.09
CA GLN A 171 6.85 -22.70 20.30
C GLN A 171 6.65 -24.05 19.60
N GLN A 172 6.09 -25.05 20.29
CA GLN A 172 5.76 -26.35 19.69
C GLN A 172 4.68 -26.23 18.61
N ASN A 173 3.63 -25.44 18.84
CA ASN A 173 2.58 -25.19 17.85
C ASN A 173 3.13 -24.53 16.59
N ARG A 174 4.01 -23.55 16.75
CA ARG A 174 4.75 -22.90 15.66
C ARG A 174 5.56 -23.91 14.85
N GLN A 175 6.36 -24.74 15.52
CA GLN A 175 7.15 -25.80 14.87
C GLN A 175 6.26 -26.78 14.08
N ASN A 176 5.15 -27.22 14.69
CA ASN A 176 4.20 -28.11 14.03
C ASN A 176 3.54 -27.48 12.80
N ASN A 177 3.24 -26.17 12.85
CA ASN A 177 2.69 -25.45 11.70
C ASN A 177 3.70 -25.40 10.54
N LEU A 178 4.97 -25.14 10.81
CA LEU A 178 6.03 -25.17 9.78
C LEU A 178 6.24 -26.57 9.19
N PHE A 179 6.25 -27.62 10.02
CA PHE A 179 6.34 -29.00 9.55
C PHE A 179 5.17 -29.40 8.65
N ARG A 180 3.94 -28.98 8.97
CA ARG A 180 2.75 -29.23 8.12
C ARG A 180 2.85 -28.56 6.76
N LEU A 181 3.57 -27.45 6.66
CA LEU A 181 3.85 -26.75 5.40
C LEU A 181 5.05 -27.34 4.64
N GLY A 182 5.70 -28.37 5.18
CA GLY A 182 6.84 -29.05 4.56
C GLY A 182 8.21 -28.50 4.94
N PHE A 183 8.28 -27.50 5.83
CA PHE A 183 9.55 -26.94 6.29
C PHE A 183 10.11 -27.74 7.46
N LYS A 184 10.84 -28.82 7.16
CA LYS A 184 11.53 -29.66 8.14
C LYS A 184 12.84 -29.00 8.60
N ILE A 185 12.74 -27.90 9.34
CA ILE A 185 13.88 -27.11 9.85
C ILE A 185 13.77 -27.05 11.37
N GLU A 186 14.89 -27.28 12.07
CA GLU A 186 14.96 -27.17 13.52
C GLU A 186 15.99 -26.09 13.89
N GLU A 187 15.65 -25.20 14.83
CA GLU A 187 16.52 -24.07 15.20
C GLU A 187 17.90 -24.53 15.70
N GLN A 188 17.97 -25.69 16.36
CA GLN A 188 19.23 -26.26 16.87
C GLN A 188 20.20 -26.67 15.75
N GLY A 189 19.68 -27.05 14.57
CA GLY A 189 20.48 -27.48 13.43
C GLY A 189 20.99 -26.34 12.54
N LEU A 190 20.50 -25.11 12.73
CA LEU A 190 20.86 -23.95 11.89
C LEU A 190 22.35 -23.57 12.00
N ALA A 191 23.04 -23.99 13.06
CA ALA A 191 24.45 -23.74 13.23
C ALA A 191 25.36 -24.67 12.38
N GLU A 192 24.79 -25.75 11.83
CA GLU A 192 25.54 -26.83 11.16
C GLU A 192 25.06 -27.03 9.71
N VAL A 193 24.62 -25.96 9.04
CA VAL A 193 24.06 -26.03 7.67
C VAL A 193 25.02 -26.67 6.66
N ASP A 194 26.34 -26.48 6.83
CA ASP A 194 27.36 -27.13 5.98
C ASP A 194 27.43 -28.65 6.19
N ALA A 195 27.11 -29.15 7.39
CA ALA A 195 27.03 -30.58 7.67
C ALA A 195 25.70 -31.20 7.16
N HIS A 196 24.71 -30.34 6.89
CA HIS A 196 23.35 -30.71 6.51
C HIS A 196 22.85 -29.95 5.27
N PRO A 197 23.48 -30.15 4.09
CA PRO A 197 23.15 -29.41 2.87
C PRO A 197 21.69 -29.57 2.43
N GLU A 198 21.00 -30.63 2.85
CA GLU A 198 19.57 -30.84 2.65
C GLU A 198 18.68 -29.78 3.32
N GLN A 199 19.19 -29.06 4.34
CA GLN A 199 18.46 -27.99 5.03
C GLN A 199 18.45 -26.67 4.25
N LEU A 200 19.36 -26.50 3.30
CA LEU A 200 19.50 -25.26 2.52
C LEU A 200 18.20 -24.92 1.74
N GLY A 201 17.63 -25.92 1.07
CA GLY A 201 16.38 -25.77 0.31
C GLY A 201 15.20 -25.32 1.18
N PRO A 202 14.89 -26.02 2.29
CA PRO A 202 13.90 -25.59 3.27
C PRO A 202 14.12 -24.18 3.84
N ILE A 203 15.35 -23.80 4.20
CA ILE A 203 15.67 -22.46 4.73
C ILE A 203 15.33 -21.38 3.70
N ILE A 204 15.79 -21.56 2.45
CA ILE A 204 15.48 -20.65 1.35
C ILE A 204 13.97 -20.62 1.08
N GLY A 205 13.31 -21.78 1.07
CA GLY A 205 11.87 -21.90 0.86
C GLY A 205 11.05 -21.16 1.92
N TYR A 206 11.44 -21.27 3.19
CA TYR A 206 10.81 -20.54 4.30
C TYR A 206 11.02 -19.03 4.14
N ALA A 207 12.23 -18.59 3.78
CA ALA A 207 12.52 -17.18 3.56
C ALA A 207 11.62 -16.58 2.44
N TRP A 208 11.48 -17.30 1.32
CA TRP A 208 10.59 -16.90 0.24
C TRP A 208 9.11 -16.92 0.62
N LEU A 209 8.68 -17.90 1.43
CA LEU A 209 7.32 -17.92 1.96
C LEU A 209 7.03 -16.66 2.77
N CYS A 210 7.91 -16.32 3.70
CA CYS A 210 7.79 -15.15 4.57
C CYS A 210 7.75 -13.84 3.76
N LEU A 211 8.67 -13.68 2.79
CA LEU A 211 8.67 -12.52 1.90
C LEU A 211 7.36 -12.42 1.10
N LYS A 212 6.92 -13.50 0.45
CA LYS A 212 5.69 -13.51 -0.35
C LYS A 212 4.44 -13.26 0.49
N ALA A 213 4.44 -13.66 1.76
CA ALA A 213 3.36 -13.39 2.70
C ALA A 213 3.31 -11.92 3.17
N GLY A 214 4.35 -11.12 2.90
CA GLY A 214 4.48 -9.73 3.36
C GLY A 214 5.26 -9.56 4.67
N ALA A 215 5.87 -10.63 5.19
CA ALA A 215 6.62 -10.65 6.45
C ALA A 215 8.10 -10.97 6.21
N TYR A 216 8.85 -10.03 5.63
CA TYR A 216 10.24 -10.24 5.23
C TYR A 216 11.25 -10.30 6.41
N ALA A 217 10.91 -9.72 7.57
CA ALA A 217 11.85 -9.58 8.68
C ALA A 217 12.28 -10.93 9.28
N PRO A 218 11.36 -11.89 9.56
CA PRO A 218 11.75 -13.25 9.93
C PRO A 218 12.69 -13.93 8.92
N ALA A 219 12.45 -13.74 7.62
CA ALA A 219 13.29 -14.29 6.56
C ALA A 219 14.72 -13.72 6.61
N CYS A 220 14.86 -12.40 6.72
CA CYS A 220 16.18 -11.76 6.78
C CYS A 220 16.94 -12.18 8.03
N LYS A 221 16.28 -12.17 9.20
CA LYS A 221 16.87 -12.58 10.48
C LYS A 221 17.38 -14.02 10.44
N LEU A 222 16.62 -14.95 9.86
CA LEU A 222 17.05 -16.33 9.69
C LEU A 222 18.31 -16.42 8.83
N LEU A 223 18.30 -15.80 7.65
CA LEU A 223 19.42 -15.86 6.72
C LEU A 223 20.68 -15.19 7.28
N GLU A 224 20.53 -14.06 7.97
CA GLU A 224 21.62 -13.36 8.68
C GLU A 224 22.23 -14.25 9.76
N ALA A 225 21.40 -14.82 10.64
CA ALA A 225 21.89 -15.69 11.71
C ALA A 225 22.63 -16.93 11.19
N VAL A 226 22.20 -17.49 10.06
CA VAL A 226 22.90 -18.61 9.42
C VAL A 226 24.24 -18.12 8.83
N LEU A 227 24.25 -16.99 8.10
CA LEU A 227 25.45 -16.44 7.46
C LEU A 227 26.52 -15.92 8.44
N GLU A 228 26.11 -15.43 9.61
CA GLU A 228 27.03 -14.96 10.67
C GLU A 228 27.81 -16.10 11.33
N ASN A 229 27.38 -17.35 11.12
CA ASN A 229 28.11 -18.50 11.61
C ASN A 229 29.40 -18.69 10.80
N SER A 230 30.54 -18.40 11.44
CA SER A 230 31.90 -18.45 10.89
C SER A 230 32.34 -19.79 10.26
N ALA A 231 31.52 -20.85 10.40
CA ALA A 231 31.77 -22.15 9.80
C ALA A 231 31.40 -22.23 8.30
N ILE A 232 30.59 -21.30 7.76
CA ILE A 232 30.11 -21.39 6.37
C ILE A 232 31.16 -20.84 5.38
N ASN A 233 32.06 -21.70 4.92
CA ASN A 233 33.06 -21.40 3.88
C ASN A 233 32.79 -22.18 2.57
N SER A 234 31.51 -22.37 2.23
CA SER A 234 31.05 -23.33 1.21
C SER A 234 30.13 -22.67 0.15
N PRO A 235 29.77 -23.38 -0.93
CA PRO A 235 28.73 -22.96 -1.88
C PRO A 235 27.40 -22.52 -1.23
N ALA A 236 27.12 -22.99 -0.01
CA ALA A 236 25.95 -22.56 0.75
C ALA A 236 26.01 -21.08 1.13
N TYR A 237 27.20 -20.53 1.43
CA TYR A 237 27.38 -19.11 1.76
C TYR A 237 26.90 -18.22 0.62
N GLU A 238 27.44 -18.40 -0.59
CA GLU A 238 27.10 -17.54 -1.73
C GLU A 238 25.62 -17.67 -2.10
N ARG A 239 25.06 -18.88 -1.98
CA ARG A 239 23.63 -19.13 -2.23
C ARG A 239 22.73 -18.40 -1.22
N LEU A 240 23.03 -18.53 0.07
CA LEU A 240 22.27 -17.87 1.15
C LEU A 240 22.42 -16.35 1.07
N PHE A 241 23.64 -15.86 0.81
CA PHE A 241 23.92 -14.44 0.63
C PHE A 241 23.13 -13.84 -0.55
N MET A 242 23.11 -14.53 -1.69
CA MET A 242 22.29 -14.13 -2.85
C MET A 242 20.82 -14.01 -2.45
N HIS A 243 20.26 -15.01 -1.76
CA HIS A 243 18.87 -14.96 -1.32
C HIS A 243 18.60 -13.88 -0.27
N LEU A 244 19.51 -13.63 0.68
CA LEU A 244 19.39 -12.51 1.63
C LEU A 244 19.34 -11.17 0.90
N LEU A 245 20.21 -10.97 -0.09
CA LEU A 245 20.19 -9.77 -0.92
C LEU A 245 18.88 -9.62 -1.68
N MET A 246 18.34 -10.71 -2.24
CA MET A 246 17.02 -10.69 -2.88
C MET A 246 15.92 -10.32 -1.87
N MET A 247 15.92 -10.89 -0.67
CA MET A 247 14.94 -10.56 0.38
C MET A 247 14.99 -9.07 0.71
N ARG A 248 16.20 -8.53 0.95
CA ARG A 248 16.41 -7.11 1.22
C ARG A 248 15.97 -6.23 0.04
N PHE A 249 16.25 -6.67 -1.19
CA PHE A 249 15.94 -5.90 -2.38
C PHE A 249 14.43 -5.75 -2.58
N PHE A 250 13.70 -6.86 -2.51
CA PHE A 250 12.24 -6.88 -2.68
C PHE A 250 11.48 -6.31 -1.47
N SER A 251 12.12 -6.20 -0.31
CA SER A 251 11.57 -5.53 0.87
C SER A 251 12.01 -4.07 1.02
N HIS A 252 12.69 -3.51 0.02
CA HIS A 252 13.16 -2.11 0.01
C HIS A 252 14.18 -1.75 1.10
N GLN A 253 14.94 -2.72 1.59
CA GLN A 253 16.06 -2.51 2.52
C GLN A 253 17.34 -2.06 1.76
N TYR A 254 17.19 -1.02 0.93
CA TYR A 254 18.21 -0.62 -0.03
C TYR A 254 19.51 -0.11 0.63
N GLU A 255 19.43 0.65 1.72
CA GLU A 255 20.64 1.14 2.40
C GLU A 255 21.51 -0.02 2.93
N LEU A 256 20.90 -1.08 3.47
CA LEU A 256 21.63 -2.26 3.94
C LEU A 256 22.33 -3.01 2.80
N ILE A 257 21.78 -3.00 1.58
CA ILE A 257 22.42 -3.58 0.40
C ILE A 257 23.57 -2.67 -0.08
N ALA A 258 23.32 -1.37 -0.16
CA ALA A 258 24.27 -0.40 -0.67
C ALA A 258 25.56 -0.36 0.18
N LEU A 259 25.41 -0.38 1.51
CA LEU A 259 26.52 -0.33 2.45
C LEU A 259 27.04 -1.72 2.85
N GLY A 260 26.28 -2.78 2.55
CA GLY A 260 26.65 -4.15 2.86
C GLY A 260 27.92 -4.61 2.15
N TYR A 261 28.72 -5.43 2.82
CA TYR A 261 29.93 -6.01 2.25
C TYR A 261 29.56 -7.03 1.15
N PHE A 262 30.26 -6.96 0.02
CA PHE A 262 30.19 -7.96 -1.04
C PHE A 262 31.52 -8.72 -1.06
N PRO A 263 31.50 -10.05 -1.27
CA PRO A 263 32.72 -10.82 -1.50
C PRO A 263 33.58 -10.20 -2.61
N ALA A 264 34.90 -10.15 -2.38
CA ALA A 264 35.85 -9.67 -3.37
C ALA A 264 35.92 -10.59 -4.61
N GLN A 265 35.60 -11.87 -4.42
CA GLN A 265 35.57 -12.90 -5.45
C GLN A 265 34.38 -13.83 -5.22
N TRP A 266 33.82 -14.33 -6.31
CA TRP A 266 32.74 -15.32 -6.32
C TRP A 266 33.27 -16.62 -6.93
N THR A 267 33.10 -17.74 -6.25
CA THR A 267 33.64 -19.04 -6.67
C THR A 267 32.56 -20.02 -7.13
N HIS A 268 31.30 -19.83 -6.73
CA HIS A 268 30.22 -20.80 -6.99
C HIS A 268 29.04 -20.24 -7.77
N LEU A 269 28.77 -18.94 -7.68
CA LEU A 269 27.78 -18.26 -8.51
C LEU A 269 28.26 -18.12 -9.96
N ASN A 270 27.34 -18.25 -10.91
CA ASN A 270 27.65 -18.01 -12.31
C ASN A 270 27.74 -16.51 -12.63
N ALA A 271 28.33 -16.17 -13.78
CA ALA A 271 28.57 -14.79 -14.17
C ALA A 271 27.29 -13.92 -14.22
N GLN A 272 26.15 -14.49 -14.64
CA GLN A 272 24.88 -13.79 -14.72
C GLN A 272 24.28 -13.51 -13.33
N GLU A 273 24.37 -14.48 -12.41
CA GLU A 273 23.99 -14.30 -11.01
C GLU A 273 24.81 -13.19 -10.36
N VAL A 274 26.14 -13.21 -10.55
CA VAL A 274 27.06 -12.19 -10.03
C VAL A 274 26.73 -10.80 -10.60
N GLN A 275 26.52 -10.69 -11.92
CA GLN A 275 26.10 -9.42 -12.54
C GLN A 275 24.77 -8.92 -11.99
N THR A 276 23.82 -9.83 -11.70
CA THR A 276 22.54 -9.47 -11.09
C THR A 276 22.72 -8.93 -9.68
N LEU A 277 23.60 -9.54 -8.87
CA LEU A 277 23.92 -9.03 -7.54
C LEU A 277 24.59 -7.67 -7.58
N TYR A 278 25.52 -7.45 -8.51
CA TYR A 278 26.12 -6.13 -8.73
C TYR A 278 25.07 -5.10 -9.14
N PHE A 279 24.12 -5.47 -10.01
CA PHE A 279 23.00 -4.62 -10.36
C PHE A 279 22.13 -4.28 -9.14
N PHE A 280 21.80 -5.24 -8.26
CA PHE A 280 21.05 -4.95 -7.04
C PHE A 280 21.78 -3.96 -6.12
N LYS A 281 23.10 -4.05 -6.01
CA LYS A 281 23.89 -3.08 -5.24
C LYS A 281 23.92 -1.70 -5.90
N ALA A 282 24.11 -1.63 -7.21
CA ALA A 282 24.04 -0.37 -7.95
C ALA A 282 22.65 0.28 -7.80
N TYR A 283 21.59 -0.53 -7.84
CA TYR A 283 20.22 -0.10 -7.66
C TYR A 283 20.01 0.50 -6.28
N ALA A 284 20.35 -0.28 -5.26
CA ALA A 284 20.14 0.10 -3.89
C ALA A 284 20.95 1.37 -3.54
N ALA A 285 22.21 1.44 -4.01
CA ALA A 285 23.05 2.61 -3.86
C ALA A 285 22.50 3.86 -4.57
N THR A 286 21.88 3.70 -5.75
CA THR A 286 21.23 4.80 -6.46
C THR A 286 20.08 5.38 -5.64
N LEU A 287 19.18 4.54 -5.13
CA LEU A 287 18.03 5.00 -4.35
C LEU A 287 18.45 5.60 -2.99
N SER A 288 19.46 5.02 -2.35
CA SER A 288 20.02 5.52 -1.08
C SER A 288 21.03 6.66 -1.24
N ARG A 289 21.17 7.23 -2.45
CA ARG A 289 22.03 8.38 -2.75
C ARG A 289 23.54 8.15 -2.54
N HIS A 290 23.99 6.90 -2.48
CA HIS A 290 25.41 6.54 -2.49
C HIS A 290 25.94 6.46 -3.92
N LEU A 291 25.99 7.60 -4.61
CA LEU A 291 26.21 7.66 -6.07
C LEU A 291 27.57 7.10 -6.52
N THR A 292 28.63 7.22 -5.69
CA THR A 292 29.94 6.62 -5.98
C THR A 292 29.87 5.09 -6.03
N ILE A 293 29.23 4.48 -5.03
CA ILE A 293 28.99 3.03 -4.98
C ILE A 293 28.12 2.62 -6.18
N ALA A 294 27.09 3.40 -6.49
CA ALA A 294 26.24 3.12 -7.64
C ALA A 294 27.02 3.07 -8.95
N GLN A 295 27.89 4.06 -9.21
CA GLN A 295 28.72 4.10 -10.41
C GLN A 295 29.67 2.91 -10.54
N GLU A 296 30.37 2.57 -9.45
CA GLU A 296 31.26 1.40 -9.39
C GLU A 296 30.49 0.12 -9.74
N PHE A 297 29.36 -0.11 -9.08
CA PHE A 297 28.60 -1.35 -9.26
C PHE A 297 27.83 -1.41 -10.58
N PHE A 298 27.44 -0.28 -11.19
CA PHE A 298 26.95 -0.28 -12.57
C PHE A 298 28.05 -0.72 -13.54
N SER A 299 29.29 -0.26 -13.34
CA SER A 299 30.42 -0.69 -14.16
C SER A 299 30.68 -2.20 -14.00
N LEU A 300 30.66 -2.71 -12.76
CA LEU A 300 30.82 -4.15 -12.48
C LEU A 300 29.68 -4.99 -13.08
N ALA A 301 28.47 -4.45 -13.10
CA ALA A 301 27.32 -5.08 -13.73
C ALA A 301 27.30 -4.97 -15.26
N GLY A 302 28.25 -4.26 -15.87
CA GLY A 302 28.32 -4.03 -17.31
C GLY A 302 27.24 -3.09 -17.86
N ILE A 303 26.69 -2.21 -17.02
CA ILE A 303 25.61 -1.29 -17.38
C ILE A 303 26.18 0.10 -17.66
N HIS A 304 25.96 0.58 -18.88
CA HIS A 304 26.42 1.90 -19.34
C HIS A 304 25.48 2.45 -20.42
N ALA A 305 25.66 3.70 -20.83
CA ALA A 305 24.70 4.41 -21.68
C ALA A 305 24.47 3.75 -23.05
N GLN A 306 25.50 3.08 -23.60
CA GLN A 306 25.47 2.41 -24.89
C GLN A 306 25.13 0.91 -24.80
N MET A 307 24.84 0.39 -23.60
CA MET A 307 24.48 -1.03 -23.40
C MET A 307 23.31 -1.39 -24.31
N VAL A 308 23.41 -2.47 -25.09
CA VAL A 308 22.37 -2.90 -26.04
C VAL A 308 21.17 -3.49 -25.30
N ILE A 309 19.96 -3.20 -25.78
CA ILE A 309 18.72 -3.74 -25.21
C ILE A 309 18.40 -5.06 -25.91
N HIS A 310 18.48 -6.16 -25.16
CA HIS A 310 18.20 -7.51 -25.68
C HIS A 310 16.90 -8.12 -25.13
N ASN A 311 16.45 -7.69 -23.95
CA ASN A 311 15.30 -8.24 -23.24
C ASN A 311 14.72 -7.21 -22.26
N GLU A 312 13.64 -7.58 -21.55
CA GLU A 312 13.01 -6.71 -20.55
C GLU A 312 13.94 -6.37 -19.38
N THR A 313 14.82 -7.28 -18.96
CA THR A 313 15.80 -7.01 -17.89
C THR A 313 16.72 -5.85 -18.23
N ALA A 314 17.19 -5.76 -19.47
CA ALA A 314 18.00 -4.63 -19.94
C ALA A 314 17.23 -3.30 -19.88
N LEU A 315 15.91 -3.31 -20.11
CA LEU A 315 15.09 -2.10 -19.99
C LEU A 315 15.01 -1.62 -18.53
N TYR A 316 14.83 -2.51 -17.57
CA TYR A 316 14.84 -2.16 -16.14
C TYR A 316 16.22 -1.65 -15.69
N GLN A 317 17.30 -2.28 -16.16
CA GLN A 317 18.67 -1.86 -15.89
C GLN A 317 18.94 -0.45 -16.42
N LEU A 318 18.55 -0.17 -17.66
CA LEU A 318 18.72 1.16 -18.25
C LEU A 318 17.82 2.21 -17.63
N ASN A 319 16.57 1.89 -17.27
CA ASN A 319 15.66 2.83 -16.62
C ASN A 319 16.23 3.31 -15.29
N LEU A 320 16.78 2.39 -14.49
CA LEU A 320 17.44 2.76 -13.26
C LEU A 320 18.77 3.47 -13.49
N PHE A 321 19.55 3.04 -14.48
CA PHE A 321 20.77 3.74 -14.84
C PHE A 321 20.48 5.19 -15.23
N ALA A 322 19.38 5.44 -15.97
CA ALA A 322 18.91 6.78 -16.29
C ALA A 322 18.59 7.59 -15.03
N LEU A 323 17.89 7.02 -14.05
CA LEU A 323 17.70 7.66 -12.74
C LEU A 323 19.03 8.06 -12.10
N SER A 324 20.05 7.19 -12.11
CA SER A 324 21.38 7.53 -11.59
C SER A 324 22.00 8.74 -12.30
N ARG A 325 21.80 8.86 -13.64
CA ARG A 325 22.24 10.01 -14.43
C ARG A 325 21.53 11.29 -13.99
N VAL A 326 20.23 11.23 -13.74
CA VAL A 326 19.46 12.37 -13.20
C VAL A 326 20.04 12.85 -11.86
N LEU A 327 20.43 11.93 -10.99
CA LEU A 327 20.97 12.24 -9.66
C LEU A 327 22.39 12.82 -9.73
N LEU A 328 23.15 12.47 -10.75
CA LEU A 328 24.47 13.03 -11.06
C LEU A 328 24.41 14.36 -11.84
N GLY A 329 23.20 14.85 -12.15
CA GLY A 329 23.01 16.07 -12.95
C GLY A 329 23.22 15.88 -14.45
N GLN A 330 23.37 14.65 -14.94
CA GLN A 330 23.57 14.30 -16.34
C GLN A 330 22.21 14.18 -17.05
N ILE A 331 21.51 15.32 -17.18
CA ILE A 331 20.10 15.37 -17.62
C ILE A 331 19.93 14.95 -19.08
N GLU A 332 20.81 15.37 -19.98
CA GLU A 332 20.76 15.00 -21.40
C GLU A 332 20.88 13.49 -21.58
N THR A 333 21.88 12.87 -20.93
CA THR A 333 22.05 11.40 -20.97
C THR A 333 20.83 10.67 -20.39
N ALA A 334 20.19 11.23 -19.36
CA ALA A 334 18.96 10.64 -18.83
C ALA A 334 17.80 10.71 -19.83
N PHE A 335 17.64 11.83 -20.56
CA PHE A 335 16.68 11.93 -21.65
C PHE A 335 16.95 10.90 -22.74
N ASP A 336 18.18 10.82 -23.24
CA ASP A 336 18.57 9.88 -24.29
C ASP A 336 18.22 8.44 -23.89
N LEU A 337 18.50 8.06 -22.65
CA LEU A 337 18.20 6.74 -22.12
C LEU A 337 16.69 6.48 -22.02
N GLU A 338 15.91 7.40 -21.45
CA GLU A 338 14.47 7.20 -21.28
C GLU A 338 13.73 7.17 -22.63
N PHE A 339 14.14 8.01 -23.61
CA PHE A 339 13.58 7.97 -24.95
C PHE A 339 13.97 6.69 -25.70
N ARG A 340 15.21 6.24 -25.57
CA ARG A 340 15.67 4.97 -26.13
C ARG A 340 14.90 3.76 -25.58
N ILE A 341 14.59 3.76 -24.27
CA ILE A 341 13.72 2.75 -23.64
C ILE A 341 12.31 2.81 -24.21
N LYS A 342 11.73 4.01 -24.32
CA LYS A 342 10.38 4.22 -24.89
C LYS A 342 10.29 3.69 -26.32
N GLU A 343 11.21 4.13 -27.18
CA GLU A 343 11.26 3.73 -28.59
C GLU A 343 11.44 2.22 -28.74
N TYR A 344 12.28 1.59 -27.92
CA TYR A 344 12.44 0.14 -27.94
C TYR A 344 11.14 -0.58 -27.56
N CYS A 345 10.45 -0.13 -26.50
CA CYS A 345 9.16 -0.69 -26.10
C CYS A 345 8.12 -0.60 -27.24
N GLU A 346 8.08 0.53 -27.96
CA GLU A 346 7.19 0.75 -29.09
C GLU A 346 7.55 -0.16 -30.28
N LEU A 347 8.83 -0.19 -30.68
CA LEU A 347 9.32 -1.00 -31.80
C LEU A 347 9.15 -2.51 -31.59
N LYS A 348 9.24 -2.98 -30.35
CA LYS A 348 9.09 -4.40 -29.99
C LYS A 348 7.70 -4.79 -29.50
N ASN A 349 6.74 -3.85 -29.49
CA ASN A 349 5.39 -4.07 -28.97
C ASN A 349 5.39 -4.65 -27.54
N ILE A 350 6.25 -4.13 -26.66
CA ILE A 350 6.28 -4.55 -25.25
C ILE A 350 5.02 -4.02 -24.57
N THR A 351 4.17 -4.94 -24.09
CA THR A 351 2.87 -4.62 -23.48
C THR A 351 2.91 -4.53 -21.95
N THR A 352 4.08 -4.70 -21.34
CA THR A 352 4.29 -4.66 -19.89
C THR A 352 3.95 -3.28 -19.32
N VAL A 353 2.73 -3.15 -18.76
CA VAL A 353 2.15 -1.90 -18.24
C VAL A 353 3.08 -1.19 -17.26
N GLY A 354 3.69 -1.93 -16.33
CA GLY A 354 4.53 -1.35 -15.28
C GLY A 354 5.76 -0.63 -15.80
N LEU A 355 6.45 -1.24 -16.75
CA LEU A 355 7.66 -0.65 -17.34
C LEU A 355 7.31 0.61 -18.12
N ARG A 356 6.25 0.56 -18.96
CA ARG A 356 5.79 1.72 -19.73
C ARG A 356 5.36 2.87 -18.83
N TYR A 357 4.58 2.58 -17.81
CA TYR A 357 4.17 3.57 -16.80
C TYR A 357 5.38 4.25 -16.17
N VAL A 358 6.34 3.49 -15.64
CA VAL A 358 7.53 4.05 -14.97
C VAL A 358 8.40 4.88 -15.91
N ASN A 359 8.63 4.41 -17.14
CA ASN A 359 9.39 5.16 -18.14
C ASN A 359 8.72 6.50 -18.49
N LEU A 360 7.40 6.50 -18.73
CA LEU A 360 6.65 7.73 -19.03
C LEU A 360 6.64 8.71 -17.83
N ILE A 361 6.49 8.22 -16.60
CA ILE A 361 6.63 9.05 -15.38
C ILE A 361 8.03 9.67 -15.29
N ASN A 362 9.09 8.93 -15.62
CA ASN A 362 10.45 9.46 -15.58
C ASN A 362 10.68 10.55 -16.64
N ILE A 363 10.15 10.37 -17.86
CA ILE A 363 10.19 11.39 -18.90
C ILE A 363 9.45 12.66 -18.46
N ALA A 364 8.25 12.51 -17.88
CA ALA A 364 7.48 13.63 -17.35
C ALA A 364 8.27 14.41 -16.28
N ARG A 365 8.95 13.70 -15.38
CA ARG A 365 9.81 14.29 -14.33
C ARG A 365 11.04 14.99 -14.89
N LEU A 366 11.65 14.46 -15.94
CA LEU A 366 12.76 15.11 -16.64
C LEU A 366 12.30 16.44 -17.24
N TYR A 367 11.17 16.46 -17.94
CA TYR A 367 10.61 17.69 -18.49
C TYR A 367 10.25 18.71 -17.40
N ARG A 368 9.61 18.27 -16.31
CA ARG A 368 9.36 19.11 -15.12
C ARG A 368 10.66 19.69 -14.57
N LYS A 369 11.71 18.87 -14.42
CA LYS A 369 13.04 19.33 -13.94
C LYS A 369 13.67 20.38 -14.85
N THR A 370 13.45 20.29 -16.16
CA THR A 370 13.87 21.30 -17.15
C THR A 370 12.87 22.45 -17.34
N LYS A 371 11.80 22.51 -16.54
CA LYS A 371 10.72 23.52 -16.59
C LYS A 371 9.92 23.56 -17.90
N ASN A 372 9.89 22.44 -18.65
CA ASN A 372 8.98 22.28 -19.78
C ASN A 372 7.67 21.63 -19.29
N PHE A 373 6.79 22.44 -18.70
CA PHE A 373 5.61 21.95 -17.99
C PHE A 373 4.55 21.35 -18.93
N GLU A 374 4.41 21.86 -20.16
CA GLU A 374 3.49 21.30 -21.16
C GLU A 374 3.84 19.84 -21.49
N GLN A 375 5.12 19.56 -21.78
CA GLN A 375 5.58 18.20 -22.02
C GLN A 375 5.50 17.34 -20.75
N ALA A 376 5.78 17.91 -19.58
CA ALA A 376 5.61 17.18 -18.32
C ALA A 376 4.16 16.69 -18.14
N LEU A 377 3.17 17.57 -18.32
CA LEU A 377 1.75 17.22 -18.24
C LEU A 377 1.35 16.20 -19.31
N HIS A 378 1.82 16.36 -20.55
CA HIS A 378 1.57 15.41 -21.63
C HIS A 378 2.05 14.00 -21.26
N TYR A 379 3.30 13.85 -20.81
CA TYR A 379 3.84 12.54 -20.44
C TYR A 379 3.24 11.97 -19.15
N TYR A 380 2.86 12.81 -18.18
CA TYR A 380 2.06 12.35 -17.06
C TYR A 380 0.73 11.78 -17.55
N GLY A 381 0.01 12.47 -18.43
CA GLY A 381 -1.24 11.98 -19.03
C GLY A 381 -1.06 10.62 -19.71
N LEU A 382 -0.02 10.45 -20.53
CA LEU A 382 0.31 9.17 -21.16
C LEU A 382 0.60 8.06 -20.14
N ALA A 383 1.32 8.39 -19.05
CA ALA A 383 1.63 7.43 -18.00
C ALA A 383 0.36 6.97 -17.29
N TYR A 384 -0.48 7.90 -16.82
CA TYR A 384 -1.69 7.56 -16.08
C TYR A 384 -2.74 6.85 -16.94
N ALA A 385 -2.75 7.09 -18.25
CA ALA A 385 -3.53 6.29 -19.20
C ALA A 385 -3.11 4.81 -19.23
N GLN A 386 -1.85 4.47 -18.92
CA GLN A 386 -1.42 3.05 -18.84
C GLN A 386 -2.08 2.30 -17.68
N ILE A 387 -2.49 3.02 -16.63
CA ILE A 387 -3.01 2.43 -15.39
C ILE A 387 -4.45 2.85 -15.09
N GLU A 388 -5.16 3.43 -16.08
CA GLU A 388 -6.50 3.96 -15.91
C GLU A 388 -6.59 4.86 -14.66
N GLY A 389 -5.65 5.79 -14.53
CA GLY A 389 -5.61 6.77 -13.43
C GLY A 389 -5.10 6.19 -12.10
N GLY A 390 -5.19 4.88 -11.89
CA GLY A 390 -4.67 4.21 -10.70
C GLY A 390 -5.27 2.84 -10.46
N TYR A 391 -4.55 1.98 -9.75
CA TYR A 391 -5.05 0.69 -9.30
C TYR A 391 -5.49 0.71 -7.83
N SER A 392 -4.90 1.56 -7.01
CA SER A 392 -5.25 1.78 -5.60
C SER A 392 -5.46 3.26 -5.28
N THR A 393 -6.11 3.57 -4.14
CA THR A 393 -6.20 4.95 -3.62
C THR A 393 -4.82 5.61 -3.51
N GLY A 394 -3.77 4.84 -3.21
CA GLY A 394 -2.39 5.33 -3.18
C GLY A 394 -1.89 5.84 -4.54
N ASP A 395 -2.28 5.19 -5.64
CA ASP A 395 -1.95 5.65 -6.99
C ASP A 395 -2.64 6.99 -7.30
N TYR A 396 -3.91 7.16 -6.92
CA TYR A 396 -4.64 8.43 -7.13
C TYR A 396 -4.09 9.58 -6.28
N ILE A 397 -3.71 9.30 -5.03
CA ILE A 397 -2.98 10.29 -4.20
C ILE A 397 -1.71 10.73 -4.93
N TYR A 398 -0.92 9.78 -5.42
CA TYR A 398 0.35 10.07 -6.08
C TYR A 398 0.17 10.80 -7.42
N TRP A 399 -0.87 10.45 -8.18
CA TRP A 399 -1.30 11.16 -9.38
C TRP A 399 -1.60 12.63 -9.10
N ALA A 400 -2.51 12.90 -8.16
CA ALA A 400 -2.91 14.25 -7.80
C ALA A 400 -1.72 15.08 -7.27
N ILE A 401 -0.83 14.49 -6.46
CA ILE A 401 0.41 15.15 -5.99
C ILE A 401 1.33 15.55 -7.15
N ASN A 402 1.51 14.67 -8.13
CA ASN A 402 2.40 14.95 -9.26
C ASN A 402 1.85 16.09 -10.13
N LEU A 403 0.54 16.11 -10.39
CA LEU A 403 -0.10 17.20 -11.13
C LEU A 403 -0.09 18.50 -10.34
N ALA A 404 -0.46 18.46 -9.05
CA ALA A 404 -0.41 19.62 -8.17
C ALA A 404 0.96 20.28 -8.17
N GLY A 405 2.02 19.47 -8.06
CA GLY A 405 3.40 19.97 -8.08
C GLY A 405 3.83 20.60 -9.41
N VAL A 406 3.30 20.14 -10.56
CA VAL A 406 3.59 20.76 -11.86
C VAL A 406 2.89 22.13 -11.97
N TYR A 407 1.60 22.21 -11.64
CA TYR A 407 0.85 23.46 -11.70
C TYR A 407 1.38 24.49 -10.68
N GLU A 408 1.82 24.05 -9.49
CA GLU A 408 2.46 24.89 -8.49
C GLU A 408 3.76 25.51 -9.04
N GLU A 409 4.64 24.71 -9.66
CA GLU A 409 5.89 25.18 -10.27
C GLU A 409 5.67 26.08 -11.51
N GLN A 410 4.58 25.86 -12.24
CA GLN A 410 4.16 26.71 -13.35
C GLN A 410 3.56 28.06 -12.88
N GLY A 411 3.13 28.15 -11.63
CA GLY A 411 2.46 29.33 -11.05
C GLY A 411 0.94 29.34 -11.22
N ASP A 412 0.33 28.26 -11.74
CA ASP A 412 -1.13 28.08 -11.74
C ASP A 412 -1.61 27.58 -10.36
N LYS A 413 -1.62 28.51 -9.42
CA LYS A 413 -1.94 28.25 -8.01
C LYS A 413 -3.35 27.72 -7.80
N LYS A 414 -4.31 28.15 -8.64
CA LYS A 414 -5.71 27.71 -8.55
C LYS A 414 -5.83 26.23 -8.91
N THR A 415 -5.27 25.82 -10.05
CA THR A 415 -5.29 24.42 -10.46
C THR A 415 -4.46 23.55 -9.51
N ALA A 416 -3.32 24.04 -9.04
CA ALA A 416 -2.52 23.37 -8.02
C ALA A 416 -3.30 23.12 -6.72
N LEU A 417 -4.02 24.13 -6.21
CA LEU A 417 -4.86 24.01 -5.02
C LEU A 417 -5.90 22.90 -5.18
N ASN A 418 -6.56 22.82 -6.33
CA ASN A 418 -7.58 21.80 -6.59
C ASN A 418 -7.01 20.38 -6.53
N TYR A 419 -5.86 20.14 -7.16
CA TYR A 419 -5.21 18.82 -7.09
C TYR A 419 -4.65 18.51 -5.69
N TRP A 420 -4.16 19.51 -4.96
CA TRP A 420 -3.76 19.31 -3.56
C TRP A 420 -4.94 18.95 -2.65
N ILE A 421 -6.10 19.60 -2.84
CA ILE A 421 -7.35 19.24 -2.15
C ILE A 421 -7.79 17.82 -2.52
N GLN A 422 -7.77 17.47 -3.81
CA GLN A 422 -8.11 16.13 -4.29
C GLN A 422 -7.23 15.06 -3.64
N ALA A 423 -5.91 15.27 -3.62
CA ALA A 423 -4.97 14.37 -2.94
C ALA A 423 -5.26 14.24 -1.44
N ALA A 424 -5.59 15.34 -0.76
CA ALA A 424 -5.91 15.34 0.66
C ALA A 424 -7.23 14.62 0.96
N ILE A 425 -8.26 14.79 0.14
CA ILE A 425 -9.53 14.09 0.25
C ILE A 425 -9.32 12.58 0.13
N PHE A 426 -8.55 12.14 -0.88
CA PHE A 426 -8.19 10.74 -0.99
C PHE A 426 -7.39 10.22 0.18
N TRP A 427 -6.43 11.01 0.66
CA TRP A 427 -5.65 10.65 1.84
C TRP A 427 -6.56 10.47 3.06
N LEU A 428 -7.49 11.40 3.30
CA LEU A 428 -8.44 11.31 4.40
C LEU A 428 -9.32 10.06 4.27
N ALA A 429 -9.85 9.78 3.08
CA ALA A 429 -10.66 8.58 2.79
C ALA A 429 -9.86 7.28 2.67
N TYR A 430 -8.53 7.34 2.62
CA TYR A 430 -7.70 6.16 2.43
C TYR A 430 -7.80 5.24 3.65
N ASP A 431 -8.43 4.09 3.45
CA ASP A 431 -8.74 3.14 4.49
C ASP A 431 -7.48 2.55 5.13
N ASN A 432 -6.42 2.36 4.36
CA ASN A 432 -5.16 1.78 4.79
C ASN A 432 -3.98 2.72 4.52
N LYS A 433 -3.91 3.82 5.26
CA LYS A 433 -2.83 4.81 5.14
C LYS A 433 -1.42 4.22 5.27
N TYR A 434 -1.22 3.21 6.12
CA TYR A 434 0.08 2.53 6.28
C TYR A 434 0.52 1.72 5.06
N ALA A 435 -0.40 1.41 4.13
CA ALA A 435 -0.07 0.78 2.87
C ALA A 435 0.44 1.77 1.82
N LEU A 436 0.43 3.09 2.05
CA LEU A 436 0.91 4.06 1.07
C LEU A 436 2.29 3.67 0.51
N SER A 437 2.42 3.68 -0.81
CA SER A 437 3.65 3.28 -1.50
C SER A 437 4.80 4.25 -1.21
N TRP A 438 6.05 3.80 -1.39
CA TRP A 438 7.20 4.56 -0.92
C TRP A 438 7.37 5.90 -1.64
N ARG A 439 7.06 6.02 -2.94
CA ARG A 439 7.24 7.27 -3.70
C ARG A 439 6.42 8.45 -3.15
N PRO A 440 5.08 8.35 -2.95
CA PRO A 440 4.33 9.40 -2.30
C PRO A 440 4.75 9.62 -0.84
N ARG A 441 5.20 8.59 -0.11
CA ARG A 441 5.75 8.77 1.25
C ARG A 441 6.97 9.69 1.30
N LEU A 442 7.91 9.58 0.36
CA LEU A 442 9.08 10.46 0.29
C LEU A 442 8.68 11.94 0.13
N ILE A 443 7.55 12.22 -0.50
CA ILE A 443 7.03 13.58 -0.68
C ILE A 443 6.28 14.04 0.57
N LEU A 444 5.24 13.30 0.96
CA LEU A 444 4.30 13.70 2.02
C LEU A 444 4.93 13.74 3.40
N CYS A 445 5.87 12.84 3.67
CA CYS A 445 6.51 12.73 4.98
C CYS A 445 7.95 13.22 4.97
N THR A 446 8.44 13.72 3.83
CA THR A 446 9.84 14.14 3.63
C THR A 446 10.84 13.05 4.06
N GLU A 447 10.45 11.78 3.87
CA GLU A 447 11.24 10.62 4.25
C GLU A 447 12.42 10.41 3.29
N GLN A 448 13.50 9.83 3.80
CA GLN A 448 14.56 9.21 3.01
C GLN A 448 14.23 7.72 2.79
N ILE A 449 14.87 7.11 1.78
CA ILE A 449 14.53 5.74 1.37
C ILE A 449 14.75 4.71 2.49
N ASN A 450 15.71 4.92 3.39
CA ASN A 450 15.97 4.03 4.51
C ASN A 450 14.88 4.08 5.59
N GLN A 451 14.15 5.19 5.68
CA GLN A 451 13.09 5.40 6.67
C GLN A 451 11.77 4.70 6.30
N ILE A 452 11.60 4.25 5.05
CA ILE A 452 10.35 3.60 4.60
C ILE A 452 10.14 2.20 5.20
N ASN A 453 11.18 1.64 5.82
CA ASN A 453 11.15 0.36 6.55
C ASN A 453 10.49 0.47 7.93
N SER A 454 10.06 1.68 8.32
CA SER A 454 9.24 1.94 9.50
C SER A 454 7.80 2.26 9.11
N PRO A 455 6.82 2.08 10.02
CA PRO A 455 5.45 2.52 9.79
C PRO A 455 5.41 4.00 9.42
N LEU A 456 4.49 4.34 8.50
CA LEU A 456 4.26 5.71 8.04
C LEU A 456 3.86 6.62 9.20
N ASP A 457 4.50 7.78 9.30
CA ASP A 457 4.08 8.82 10.25
C ASP A 457 2.90 9.61 9.66
N LEU A 458 1.68 9.26 10.10
CA LEU A 458 0.45 9.85 9.58
C LEU A 458 0.37 11.37 9.82
N ASP A 459 0.87 11.86 10.95
CA ASP A 459 0.80 13.28 11.31
C ASP A 459 1.68 14.14 10.39
N LYS A 460 2.82 13.61 9.93
CA LYS A 460 3.64 14.31 8.93
C LYS A 460 2.89 14.50 7.62
N ALA A 461 2.19 13.46 7.15
CA ALA A 461 1.37 13.55 5.95
C ALA A 461 0.19 14.52 6.14
N HIS A 462 -0.50 14.47 7.29
CA HIS A 462 -1.57 15.42 7.62
C HIS A 462 -1.08 16.87 7.59
N LEU A 463 0.03 17.14 8.29
CA LEU A 463 0.61 18.47 8.39
C LEU A 463 1.11 18.98 7.02
N PHE A 464 1.71 18.10 6.21
CA PHE A 464 2.14 18.45 4.86
C PHE A 464 0.96 18.95 4.03
N PHE A 465 -0.14 18.18 3.97
CA PHE A 465 -1.32 18.60 3.23
C PHE A 465 -1.94 19.87 3.79
N ALA A 466 -2.11 19.96 5.12
CA ALA A 466 -2.71 21.12 5.77
C ALA A 466 -1.96 22.41 5.43
N ASN A 467 -0.63 22.39 5.60
CA ASN A 467 0.22 23.55 5.29
C ASN A 467 0.22 23.90 3.80
N LYS A 468 0.30 22.90 2.91
CA LYS A 468 0.30 23.13 1.47
C LYS A 468 -1.00 23.75 0.99
N ILE A 469 -2.13 23.21 1.42
CA ILE A 469 -3.45 23.70 1.05
C ILE A 469 -3.68 25.09 1.65
N GLN A 470 -3.37 25.30 2.93
CA GLN A 470 -3.56 26.60 3.58
C GLN A 470 -2.79 27.71 2.85
N MET A 471 -1.51 27.50 2.57
CA MET A 471 -0.67 28.45 1.84
C MET A 471 -1.27 28.80 0.47
N LEU A 472 -1.73 27.81 -0.30
CA LEU A 472 -2.35 28.07 -1.60
C LEU A 472 -3.71 28.77 -1.49
N ILE A 473 -4.50 28.47 -0.46
CA ILE A 473 -5.75 29.20 -0.19
C ILE A 473 -5.46 30.66 0.11
N GLU A 474 -4.47 30.96 0.95
CA GLU A 474 -4.05 32.33 1.28
C GLU A 474 -3.60 33.13 0.05
N GLU A 475 -3.09 32.46 -0.97
CA GLU A 475 -2.67 33.10 -2.21
C GLU A 475 -3.78 33.20 -3.28
N VAL A 476 -4.72 32.25 -3.30
CA VAL A 476 -5.79 32.17 -4.32
C VAL A 476 -7.06 32.86 -3.87
N ASN A 477 -7.56 32.53 -2.67
CA ASN A 477 -8.76 33.13 -2.08
C ASN A 477 -8.78 32.95 -0.55
N PRO A 478 -8.20 33.90 0.22
CA PRO A 478 -8.16 33.83 1.69
C PRO A 478 -9.52 33.69 2.38
N GLN A 479 -10.60 34.14 1.74
CA GLN A 479 -11.95 34.06 2.32
C GLN A 479 -12.37 32.61 2.59
N ILE A 480 -11.78 31.62 1.90
CA ILE A 480 -12.08 30.20 2.13
C ILE A 480 -11.85 29.81 3.59
N LEU A 481 -10.75 30.29 4.21
CA LEU A 481 -10.40 29.98 5.61
C LEU A 481 -11.33 30.66 6.63
N SER A 482 -12.16 31.60 6.21
CA SER A 482 -13.14 32.28 7.08
C SER A 482 -14.48 31.57 7.17
N PHE A 483 -14.75 30.60 6.28
CA PHE A 483 -15.99 29.82 6.32
C PHE A 483 -16.04 28.88 7.53
N PRO A 484 -17.25 28.50 7.97
CA PRO A 484 -17.41 27.56 9.07
C PRO A 484 -16.77 26.22 8.75
N THR A 485 -16.10 25.63 9.74
CA THR A 485 -15.70 24.22 9.66
C THR A 485 -16.93 23.35 9.91
N ILE A 486 -17.28 22.56 8.92
CA ILE A 486 -18.34 21.58 9.01
C ILE A 486 -17.75 20.23 9.46
N PRO A 487 -18.34 19.54 10.44
CA PRO A 487 -17.89 18.19 10.80
C PRO A 487 -18.04 17.25 9.60
N CYS A 488 -16.91 16.77 9.08
CA CYS A 488 -16.87 15.82 7.96
C CYS A 488 -16.06 14.59 8.34
N THR A 489 -16.61 13.41 8.08
CA THR A 489 -15.83 12.17 8.05
C THR A 489 -15.52 11.81 6.60
N PHE A 490 -14.42 11.13 6.34
CA PHE A 490 -14.03 10.75 4.98
C PHE A 490 -13.82 9.25 4.91
N THR A 491 -14.51 8.58 3.97
CA THR A 491 -14.40 7.13 3.78
C THR A 491 -14.44 6.78 2.29
N ALA A 492 -13.88 5.63 1.94
CA ALA A 492 -14.03 5.09 0.59
C ALA A 492 -15.48 4.64 0.35
N ARG A 493 -16.05 4.99 -0.81
CA ARG A 493 -17.41 4.57 -1.19
C ARG A 493 -17.42 3.14 -1.72
N ASN A 494 -18.39 2.34 -1.28
CA ASN A 494 -18.59 0.94 -1.71
C ASN A 494 -19.82 0.74 -2.64
N GLY A 495 -20.27 1.79 -3.34
CA GLY A 495 -21.20 1.70 -4.48
C GLY A 495 -22.70 1.41 -4.23
N SER A 496 -23.22 1.56 -3.00
CA SER A 496 -24.60 1.10 -2.68
C SER A 496 -25.57 2.11 -2.06
N GLY A 497 -25.22 3.41 -1.98
CA GLY A 497 -26.08 4.43 -1.35
C GLY A 497 -27.05 5.11 -2.32
N THR A 498 -28.37 4.98 -2.12
CA THR A 498 -29.43 5.66 -2.90
C THR A 498 -29.82 7.04 -2.38
N GLU A 499 -29.31 7.42 -1.20
CA GLU A 499 -29.65 8.69 -0.53
C GLU A 499 -28.44 9.64 -0.49
N ASP A 500 -27.39 9.35 -1.25
CA ASP A 500 -26.19 10.17 -1.28
C ASP A 500 -26.42 11.42 -2.15
N THR A 501 -25.90 12.57 -1.70
CA THR A 501 -25.81 13.78 -2.51
C THR A 501 -24.49 13.79 -3.27
N LEU A 502 -24.55 13.96 -4.59
CA LEU A 502 -23.39 14.09 -5.46
C LEU A 502 -22.90 15.53 -5.49
N HIS A 503 -21.60 15.73 -5.31
CA HIS A 503 -20.93 17.03 -5.43
C HIS A 503 -19.80 16.90 -6.45
N ILE A 504 -19.86 17.72 -7.49
CA ILE A 504 -18.83 17.79 -8.53
C ILE A 504 -18.36 19.23 -8.62
N SER A 505 -17.05 19.43 -8.58
CA SER A 505 -16.44 20.75 -8.80
C SER A 505 -15.07 20.56 -9.42
N GLN A 506 -14.88 21.10 -10.62
CA GLN A 506 -13.68 20.88 -11.44
C GLN A 506 -13.35 19.37 -11.53
N ASN A 507 -12.20 18.94 -11.02
CA ASN A 507 -11.72 17.56 -11.08
C ASN A 507 -12.07 16.74 -9.82
N ILE A 508 -12.86 17.28 -8.89
CA ILE A 508 -13.21 16.63 -7.62
C ILE A 508 -14.66 16.13 -7.70
N THR A 509 -14.85 14.83 -7.49
CA THR A 509 -16.17 14.19 -7.39
C THR A 509 -16.33 13.51 -6.04
N LEU A 510 -17.38 13.89 -5.30
CA LEU A 510 -17.61 13.43 -3.94
C LEU A 510 -19.08 13.10 -3.73
N PHE A 511 -19.33 12.22 -2.77
CA PHE A 511 -20.67 11.94 -2.29
C PHE A 511 -20.75 12.36 -0.83
N SER A 512 -21.92 12.85 -0.41
CA SER A 512 -22.17 13.17 0.99
C SER A 512 -23.46 12.49 1.45
N ARG A 513 -23.49 12.12 2.73
CA ARG A 513 -24.67 11.65 3.43
C ARG A 513 -24.74 12.32 4.79
N ASP A 514 -25.95 12.65 5.25
CA ASP A 514 -26.16 13.22 6.58
C ASP A 514 -25.48 12.35 7.66
N SER A 515 -24.56 12.95 8.41
CA SER A 515 -23.81 12.22 9.43
C SER A 515 -24.74 12.00 10.64
N SER A 516 -25.13 10.76 10.89
CA SER A 516 -25.79 10.37 12.16
C SER A 516 -24.78 10.05 13.26
N THR A 517 -23.50 9.98 12.93
CA THR A 517 -22.43 9.55 13.83
C THR A 517 -21.56 10.72 14.25
N SER A 518 -21.36 10.88 15.56
CA SER A 518 -20.28 11.73 16.07
C SER A 518 -18.94 11.15 15.61
N PRO A 519 -17.92 11.96 15.26
CA PRO A 519 -16.62 11.46 14.81
C PRO A 519 -16.05 10.47 15.83
N GLY A 520 -16.20 9.19 15.52
CA GLY A 520 -15.85 8.09 16.39
C GLY A 520 -14.40 7.71 16.15
N THR A 521 -13.48 8.34 16.88
CA THR A 521 -12.11 7.92 17.21
C THR A 521 -11.33 9.14 17.71
N SER A 522 -10.38 8.96 18.62
CA SER A 522 -9.46 10.05 18.99
C SER A 522 -8.59 10.40 17.78
N GLN A 523 -8.90 11.49 17.09
CA GLN A 523 -8.07 12.02 16.02
C GLN A 523 -6.94 12.86 16.61
N THR A 524 -5.79 12.90 15.92
CA THR A 524 -4.68 13.81 16.27
C THR A 524 -5.03 15.26 15.89
N ALA A 525 -4.33 16.22 16.47
CA ALA A 525 -4.56 17.63 16.17
C ALA A 525 -4.28 17.96 14.69
N GLU A 526 -3.26 17.33 14.13
CA GLU A 526 -2.85 17.45 12.73
C GLU A 526 -3.92 16.90 11.78
N ALA A 527 -4.53 15.76 12.13
CA ALA A 527 -5.65 15.20 11.38
C ALA A 527 -6.88 16.13 11.41
N MET A 528 -7.21 16.69 12.59
CA MET A 528 -8.31 17.64 12.74
C MET A 528 -8.06 18.93 11.94
N GLN A 529 -6.82 19.44 11.93
CA GLN A 529 -6.45 20.62 11.15
C GLN A 529 -6.66 20.39 9.65
N LEU A 530 -6.18 19.26 9.12
CA LEU A 530 -6.38 18.93 7.71
C LEU A 530 -7.87 18.80 7.37
N GLN A 531 -8.64 18.08 8.20
CA GLN A 531 -10.08 17.94 7.98
C GLN A 531 -10.81 19.28 8.01
N SER A 532 -10.42 20.19 8.91
CA SER A 532 -11.00 21.53 9.00
C SER A 532 -10.77 22.33 7.72
N ILE A 533 -9.53 22.40 7.23
CA ILE A 533 -9.21 23.16 6.01
C ILE A 533 -9.93 22.57 4.78
N VAL A 534 -9.94 21.24 4.64
CA VAL A 534 -10.67 20.58 3.54
C VAL A 534 -12.17 20.86 3.65
N SER A 535 -12.75 20.75 4.85
CA SER A 535 -14.17 21.05 5.08
C SER A 535 -14.55 22.48 4.71
N GLN A 536 -13.73 23.47 5.08
CA GLN A 536 -13.93 24.87 4.69
C GLN A 536 -13.90 25.06 3.18
N PHE A 537 -12.98 24.38 2.48
CA PHE A 537 -12.93 24.39 1.03
C PHE A 537 -14.20 23.78 0.41
N LEU A 538 -14.65 22.62 0.90
CA LEU A 538 -15.85 21.95 0.42
C LEU A 538 -17.11 22.80 0.65
N TYR A 539 -17.21 23.46 1.80
CA TYR A 539 -18.28 24.42 2.08
C TYR A 539 -18.28 25.55 1.05
N ALA A 540 -17.12 26.17 0.83
CA ALA A 540 -16.99 27.34 -0.01
C ALA A 540 -17.23 27.06 -1.51
N THR A 541 -16.89 25.86 -1.98
CA THR A 541 -16.80 25.56 -3.42
C THR A 541 -17.72 24.45 -3.92
N MET A 542 -18.25 23.61 -3.03
CA MET A 542 -19.00 22.40 -3.39
C MET A 542 -20.38 22.30 -2.73
N ALA A 543 -20.81 23.32 -1.99
CA ALA A 543 -22.10 23.35 -1.29
C ALA A 543 -22.29 22.24 -0.23
N VAL A 544 -21.19 21.78 0.39
CA VAL A 544 -21.24 20.89 1.56
C VAL A 544 -21.48 21.74 2.82
N ALA A 545 -22.75 21.98 3.14
CA ALA A 545 -23.14 22.97 4.15
C ALA A 545 -23.50 22.39 5.53
N VAL A 546 -23.63 21.06 5.64
CA VAL A 546 -24.07 20.36 6.85
C VAL A 546 -23.13 19.21 7.20
N ALA A 547 -23.13 18.79 8.46
CA ALA A 547 -22.31 17.68 8.92
C ALA A 547 -22.59 16.42 8.09
N ALA A 548 -21.55 15.87 7.48
CA ALA A 548 -21.71 14.83 6.48
C ALA A 548 -20.59 13.79 6.52
N ASP A 549 -20.97 12.55 6.20
CA ASP A 549 -20.03 11.50 5.83
C ASP A 549 -19.71 11.67 4.35
N ILE A 550 -18.47 12.09 4.06
CA ILE A 550 -17.94 12.27 2.71
C ILE A 550 -17.44 10.92 2.21
N LEU A 551 -18.06 10.42 1.15
CA LEU A 551 -17.71 9.17 0.50
C LEU A 551 -16.93 9.50 -0.78
N VAL A 552 -15.72 8.97 -0.88
CA VAL A 552 -14.79 9.24 -1.98
C VAL A 552 -14.70 8.01 -2.87
N GLU A 553 -14.88 8.20 -4.17
CA GLU A 553 -14.86 7.14 -5.17
C GLU A 553 -13.71 7.37 -6.14
N SER A 554 -12.70 6.51 -6.06
CA SER A 554 -11.49 6.65 -6.88
C SER A 554 -11.68 6.31 -8.37
N GLN A 555 -12.79 5.67 -8.73
CA GLN A 555 -12.95 5.01 -10.04
C GLN A 555 -13.50 5.92 -11.13
N HIS A 556 -14.16 7.02 -10.76
CA HIS A 556 -14.76 7.96 -11.70
C HIS A 556 -13.84 9.14 -12.03
N GLU A 557 -12.65 9.21 -11.44
CA GLU A 557 -11.80 10.40 -11.52
C GLU A 557 -10.97 10.55 -12.80
N LEU A 558 -11.10 9.61 -13.73
CA LEU A 558 -10.39 9.64 -15.01
C LEU A 558 -11.00 10.58 -16.04
N HIS A 559 -12.28 10.90 -15.90
CA HIS A 559 -12.97 11.78 -16.83
C HIS A 559 -13.19 13.12 -16.15
N GLU A 560 -12.54 14.17 -16.66
CA GLU A 560 -12.84 15.51 -16.22
C GLU A 560 -14.32 15.81 -16.47
N ILE A 561 -15.08 15.99 -15.40
CA ILE A 561 -16.49 16.35 -15.46
C ILE A 561 -16.57 17.87 -15.59
N ASN A 562 -16.49 18.33 -16.83
CA ASN A 562 -16.44 19.76 -17.15
C ASN A 562 -17.81 20.32 -17.56
N THR A 563 -18.82 19.47 -17.74
CA THR A 563 -20.16 19.87 -18.21
C THR A 563 -21.28 19.30 -17.35
N GLU A 564 -22.41 20.02 -17.29
CA GLU A 564 -23.62 19.55 -16.60
C GLU A 564 -24.13 18.22 -17.19
N LYS A 565 -24.02 18.03 -18.51
CA LYS A 565 -24.41 16.77 -19.17
C LYS A 565 -23.62 15.57 -18.64
N GLN A 566 -22.31 15.74 -18.40
CA GLN A 566 -21.48 14.70 -17.80
C GLN A 566 -21.86 14.48 -16.32
N ALA A 567 -22.13 15.55 -15.57
CA ALA A 567 -22.61 15.44 -14.19
C ALA A 567 -23.94 14.67 -14.08
N TYR A 568 -24.89 14.91 -15.00
CA TYR A 568 -26.15 14.17 -15.07
C TYR A 568 -25.96 12.68 -15.33
N ARG A 569 -24.97 12.29 -16.14
CA ARG A 569 -24.63 10.88 -16.38
C ARG A 569 -24.11 10.21 -15.12
N VAL A 570 -23.17 10.86 -14.42
CA VAL A 570 -22.64 10.35 -13.15
C VAL A 570 -23.77 10.21 -12.13
N MET A 571 -24.63 11.23 -11.99
CA MET A 571 -25.80 11.19 -11.12
C MET A 571 -26.73 10.01 -11.42
N ALA A 572 -27.00 9.74 -12.70
CA ALA A 572 -27.84 8.63 -13.14
C ALA A 572 -27.24 7.26 -12.78
N LEU A 573 -25.91 7.14 -12.81
CA LEU A 573 -25.20 5.91 -12.47
C LEU A 573 -25.06 5.70 -10.96
N THR A 574 -24.89 6.78 -10.21
CA THR A 574 -24.56 6.70 -8.79
C THR A 574 -25.77 6.63 -7.87
N ARG A 575 -27.00 6.65 -8.44
CA ARG A 575 -28.28 6.68 -7.71
C ARG A 575 -28.41 7.86 -6.75
N CYS A 576 -27.84 8.99 -7.12
CA CYS A 576 -27.94 10.19 -6.31
C CYS A 576 -29.23 10.92 -6.64
N ASN A 577 -30.01 11.28 -5.61
CA ASN A 577 -31.23 12.06 -5.78
C ASN A 577 -30.97 13.56 -5.90
N THR A 578 -29.76 13.99 -5.53
CA THR A 578 -29.35 15.38 -5.51
C THR A 578 -27.94 15.47 -6.09
N CYS A 579 -27.72 16.43 -7.00
CA CYS A 579 -26.40 16.75 -7.53
C CYS A 579 -26.13 18.25 -7.44
N TYR A 580 -24.92 18.60 -7.01
CA TYR A 580 -24.37 19.94 -7.08
C TYR A 580 -23.20 19.94 -8.06
N PHE A 581 -23.25 20.81 -9.06
CA PHE A 581 -22.17 21.03 -10.02
C PHE A 581 -21.60 22.44 -9.83
N ASN A 582 -20.31 22.53 -9.49
CA ASN A 582 -19.63 23.77 -9.09
C ASN A 582 -20.39 24.55 -8.00
N GLY A 583 -20.98 23.83 -7.03
CA GLY A 583 -21.76 24.39 -5.93
C GLY A 583 -23.20 24.80 -6.29
N ILE A 584 -23.65 24.56 -7.53
CA ILE A 584 -25.01 24.87 -8.01
C ILE A 584 -25.82 23.58 -8.10
N TRP A 585 -27.02 23.59 -7.52
CA TRP A 585 -27.94 22.45 -7.61
C TRP A 585 -28.40 22.24 -9.06
N LEU A 586 -28.29 21.00 -9.54
CA LEU A 586 -28.78 20.57 -10.84
C LEU A 586 -30.18 19.96 -10.71
N ASP A 587 -31.12 20.42 -11.56
CA ASP A 587 -32.48 19.87 -11.61
C ASP A 587 -32.51 18.47 -12.25
N ASN A 588 -33.31 17.56 -11.69
CA ASN A 588 -33.38 16.15 -12.06
C ASN A 588 -34.15 15.87 -13.37
N SER A 589 -34.57 16.89 -14.11
CA SER A 589 -35.42 16.76 -15.30
C SER A 589 -34.76 16.08 -16.51
N GLN A 590 -33.44 15.85 -16.52
CA GLN A 590 -32.69 15.21 -17.62
C GLN A 590 -32.11 13.81 -17.33
N LEU A 591 -32.60 13.11 -16.29
CA LEU A 591 -32.03 11.84 -15.78
C LEU A 591 -32.09 10.61 -16.71
N ASN A 592 -32.84 10.67 -17.82
CA ASN A 592 -33.10 9.51 -18.69
C ASN A 592 -32.06 9.31 -19.81
N LEU A 593 -30.80 9.69 -19.59
CA LEU A 593 -29.76 9.50 -20.59
C LEU A 593 -29.31 8.02 -20.62
N PRO A 594 -29.24 7.39 -21.80
CA PRO A 594 -28.60 6.08 -21.94
C PRO A 594 -27.14 6.17 -21.49
N VAL A 595 -26.67 5.11 -20.84
CA VAL A 595 -25.23 4.94 -20.57
C VAL A 595 -24.74 3.68 -21.24
N THR A 596 -23.62 3.80 -21.95
CA THR A 596 -22.92 2.67 -22.53
C THR A 596 -21.83 2.22 -21.57
N ILE A 597 -21.78 0.91 -21.29
CA ILE A 597 -20.67 0.30 -20.55
C ILE A 597 -19.86 -0.60 -21.48
N SER A 598 -18.55 -0.61 -21.26
CA SER A 598 -17.58 -1.48 -21.95
C SER A 598 -16.81 -2.33 -20.93
N LEU A 599 -16.12 -3.36 -21.42
CA LEU A 599 -15.14 -4.07 -20.62
C LEU A 599 -13.93 -3.16 -20.34
N SER A 600 -13.46 -3.14 -19.09
CA SER A 600 -12.29 -2.35 -18.71
C SER A 600 -11.05 -2.79 -19.48
N SER A 601 -10.27 -1.81 -19.93
CA SER A 601 -9.02 -2.03 -20.63
C SER A 601 -7.94 -2.63 -19.73
N ALA A 602 -8.12 -2.60 -18.39
CA ALA A 602 -7.20 -3.19 -17.42
C ALA A 602 -7.26 -4.72 -17.42
N ILE A 603 -8.32 -5.31 -17.97
CA ILE A 603 -8.45 -6.76 -18.13
C ILE A 603 -7.54 -7.23 -19.26
N ALA A 604 -6.74 -8.25 -18.99
CA ALA A 604 -5.88 -8.91 -19.97
C ALA A 604 -6.61 -10.04 -20.70
N HIS A 605 -7.27 -10.92 -19.95
CA HIS A 605 -8.12 -12.00 -20.47
C HIS A 605 -9.04 -12.55 -19.39
N ILE A 606 -10.00 -13.37 -19.78
CA ILE A 606 -10.98 -14.00 -18.88
C ILE A 606 -10.97 -15.51 -19.12
N THR A 607 -10.87 -16.29 -18.05
CA THR A 607 -10.86 -17.75 -18.11
C THR A 607 -12.14 -18.29 -17.48
N PRO A 608 -13.02 -18.96 -18.24
CA PRO A 608 -14.21 -19.60 -17.68
C PRO A 608 -13.83 -20.90 -16.96
N GLN A 609 -14.41 -21.13 -15.77
CA GLN A 609 -14.23 -22.35 -14.99
C GLN A 609 -15.53 -22.69 -14.23
N ASP A 610 -16.20 -23.81 -14.52
CA ASP A 610 -17.46 -24.29 -13.91
C ASP A 610 -18.13 -23.35 -12.86
N ASN A 611 -19.10 -22.53 -13.29
CA ASN A 611 -19.85 -21.54 -12.50
C ASN A 611 -19.03 -20.35 -11.94
N ILE A 612 -17.77 -20.19 -12.33
CA ILE A 612 -16.86 -19.11 -11.93
C ILE A 612 -16.23 -18.51 -13.20
N SER A 613 -16.04 -17.19 -13.20
CA SER A 613 -15.17 -16.52 -14.19
C SER A 613 -13.94 -15.96 -13.51
N LEU A 614 -12.76 -16.41 -13.93
CA LEU A 614 -11.49 -15.85 -13.48
C LEU A 614 -11.15 -14.66 -14.38
N VAL A 615 -11.14 -13.46 -13.81
CA VAL A 615 -10.76 -12.23 -14.51
C VAL A 615 -9.29 -11.99 -14.26
N HIS A 616 -8.48 -12.09 -15.32
CA HIS A 616 -7.04 -11.83 -15.28
C HIS A 616 -6.77 -10.42 -15.77
N TYR A 617 -6.20 -9.59 -14.89
CA TYR A 617 -5.83 -8.22 -15.20
C TYR A 617 -4.41 -8.15 -15.73
N LYS A 618 -4.09 -7.04 -16.42
CA LYS A 618 -2.71 -6.68 -16.77
C LYS A 618 -1.80 -6.55 -15.53
N ARG A 619 -2.39 -6.42 -14.34
CA ARG A 619 -1.74 -6.47 -13.03
C ARG A 619 -2.30 -7.63 -12.20
N SER A 620 -1.47 -8.64 -11.93
CA SER A 620 -1.90 -9.87 -11.27
C SER A 620 -2.51 -9.67 -9.87
N PHE A 621 -2.10 -8.66 -9.11
CA PHE A 621 -2.69 -8.37 -7.80
C PHE A 621 -4.15 -7.89 -7.85
N LEU A 622 -4.67 -7.56 -9.03
CA LEU A 622 -6.09 -7.24 -9.25
C LEU A 622 -6.92 -8.45 -9.66
N ASN A 623 -6.29 -9.59 -9.98
CA ASN A 623 -6.97 -10.81 -10.41
C ASN A 623 -8.05 -11.19 -9.40
N LYS A 624 -9.23 -11.56 -9.91
CA LYS A 624 -10.37 -11.94 -9.08
C LYS A 624 -11.20 -13.03 -9.72
N ALA A 625 -11.85 -13.81 -8.86
CA ALA A 625 -12.86 -14.77 -9.26
C ALA A 625 -14.25 -14.15 -9.08
N LEU A 626 -15.09 -14.25 -10.11
CA LEU A 626 -16.51 -13.91 -10.03
C LEU A 626 -17.30 -15.19 -9.85
N THR A 627 -18.06 -15.24 -8.75
CA THR A 627 -18.87 -16.41 -8.36
C THR A 627 -20.36 -16.15 -8.54
N GLU A 628 -20.77 -14.89 -8.68
CA GLU A 628 -22.18 -14.51 -8.81
C GLU A 628 -22.65 -14.65 -10.26
N LYS A 629 -23.76 -15.38 -10.47
CA LYS A 629 -24.29 -15.66 -11.82
C LYS A 629 -24.61 -14.39 -12.62
N ALA A 630 -25.11 -13.36 -11.96
CA ALA A 630 -25.44 -12.09 -12.60
C ALA A 630 -24.18 -11.35 -13.08
N GLU A 631 -23.09 -11.41 -12.31
CA GLU A 631 -21.79 -10.83 -12.69
C GLU A 631 -21.19 -11.55 -13.89
N VAL A 632 -21.20 -12.89 -13.85
CA VAL A 632 -20.70 -13.73 -14.95
C VAL A 632 -21.49 -13.47 -16.24
N ALA A 633 -22.83 -13.44 -16.18
CA ALA A 633 -23.66 -13.22 -17.35
C ALA A 633 -23.45 -11.84 -17.99
N LEU A 634 -23.29 -10.78 -17.18
CA LEU A 634 -23.00 -9.45 -17.71
C LEU A 634 -21.58 -9.35 -18.26
N LEU A 635 -20.61 -9.97 -17.59
CA LEU A 635 -19.23 -10.07 -18.08
C LEU A 635 -19.15 -10.75 -19.44
N GLU A 636 -19.84 -11.88 -19.62
CA GLU A 636 -19.91 -12.61 -20.89
C GLU A 636 -20.46 -11.74 -22.02
N ARG A 637 -21.51 -10.95 -21.77
CA ARG A 637 -22.06 -10.02 -22.77
C ARG A 637 -21.06 -8.94 -23.18
N LEU A 638 -20.35 -8.37 -22.21
CA LEU A 638 -19.38 -7.29 -22.42
C LEU A 638 -18.13 -7.74 -23.19
N GLN A 639 -17.83 -9.03 -23.22
CA GLN A 639 -16.74 -9.58 -24.05
C GLN A 639 -17.02 -9.45 -25.55
N PHE A 640 -18.28 -9.38 -25.97
CA PHE A 640 -18.66 -9.34 -27.38
C PHE A 640 -19.04 -7.95 -27.89
N SER A 641 -19.63 -7.12 -27.03
CA SER A 641 -20.06 -5.77 -27.41
C SER A 641 -20.25 -4.87 -26.19
N ASN A 642 -20.08 -3.57 -26.38
CA ASN A 642 -20.54 -2.57 -25.41
C ASN A 642 -22.04 -2.76 -25.16
N VAL A 643 -22.47 -2.54 -23.92
CA VAL A 643 -23.87 -2.68 -23.52
C VAL A 643 -24.43 -1.29 -23.26
N GLU A 644 -25.40 -0.88 -24.07
CA GLU A 644 -26.21 0.30 -23.79
C GLU A 644 -27.29 -0.05 -22.76
N ILE A 645 -27.46 0.83 -21.79
CA ILE A 645 -28.36 0.63 -20.66
C ILE A 645 -29.36 1.78 -20.64
N THR A 646 -30.62 1.42 -20.85
CA THR A 646 -31.81 2.31 -20.89
C THR A 646 -32.96 1.65 -20.14
N PRO A 647 -33.86 2.42 -19.52
CA PRO A 647 -33.71 3.02 -18.20
C PRO A 647 -33.38 1.97 -17.11
N PHE A 648 -32.77 2.42 -16.02
CA PHE A 648 -32.25 1.55 -14.97
C PHE A 648 -33.34 0.83 -14.18
N ASN A 649 -33.35 -0.50 -14.20
CA ASN A 649 -33.95 -1.25 -13.10
C ASN A 649 -32.97 -1.23 -11.88
N GLN A 650 -33.51 -1.27 -10.67
CA GLN A 650 -32.71 -1.18 -9.43
C GLN A 650 -31.75 -2.38 -9.21
N GLU A 651 -31.84 -3.46 -9.98
CA GLU A 651 -30.92 -4.59 -9.86
C GLU A 651 -29.72 -4.42 -10.79
N GLN A 652 -29.97 -4.01 -12.04
CA GLN A 652 -28.96 -3.76 -13.08
C GLN A 652 -27.98 -2.70 -12.63
N LEU A 653 -28.47 -1.58 -12.08
CA LEU A 653 -27.56 -0.51 -11.66
C LEU A 653 -26.72 -0.89 -10.42
N HIS A 654 -27.19 -1.83 -9.61
CA HIS A 654 -26.45 -2.32 -8.45
C HIS A 654 -25.33 -3.24 -8.92
N LEU A 655 -25.64 -4.11 -9.89
CA LEU A 655 -24.68 -4.95 -10.56
C LEU A 655 -23.59 -4.11 -11.27
N ILE A 656 -23.96 -3.05 -11.99
CA ILE A 656 -23.02 -2.11 -12.62
C ILE A 656 -22.08 -1.53 -11.57
N ASN A 657 -22.59 -1.00 -10.47
CA ASN A 657 -21.75 -0.43 -9.41
C ASN A 657 -20.82 -1.47 -8.78
N ILE A 658 -21.26 -2.72 -8.61
CA ILE A 658 -20.40 -3.80 -8.13
C ILE A 658 -19.27 -4.09 -9.14
N LEU A 659 -19.59 -4.19 -10.43
CA LEU A 659 -18.60 -4.46 -11.46
C LEU A 659 -17.63 -3.28 -11.69
N ALA A 660 -18.12 -2.04 -11.59
CA ALA A 660 -17.30 -0.84 -11.58
C ALA A 660 -16.33 -0.87 -10.39
N ASN A 661 -16.84 -1.15 -9.17
CA ASN A 661 -16.03 -1.33 -7.97
C ASN A 661 -14.96 -2.42 -8.14
N LYS A 662 -15.29 -3.48 -8.87
CA LYS A 662 -14.36 -4.53 -9.25
C LYS A 662 -13.48 -4.16 -10.46
N LYS A 663 -13.52 -2.95 -11.01
CA LYS A 663 -12.77 -2.53 -12.21
C LYS A 663 -12.96 -3.48 -13.39
N ILE A 664 -14.18 -3.99 -13.56
CA ILE A 664 -14.50 -4.90 -14.66
C ILE A 664 -15.04 -4.13 -15.86
N ILE A 665 -15.71 -3.02 -15.59
CA ILE A 665 -16.35 -2.19 -16.59
C ILE A 665 -15.81 -0.78 -16.56
N GLU A 666 -15.87 -0.15 -17.73
CA GLU A 666 -15.69 1.28 -17.91
C GLU A 666 -17.00 1.89 -18.40
N LEU A 667 -17.21 3.15 -18.02
CA LEU A 667 -18.33 3.94 -18.50
C LEU A 667 -17.89 4.65 -19.77
N CYS A 668 -18.61 4.44 -20.87
CA CYS A 668 -18.37 5.10 -22.14
C CYS A 668 -19.23 6.37 -22.29
N ASP A 669 -18.72 7.31 -23.10
CA ASP A 669 -19.42 8.55 -23.48
C ASP A 669 -20.68 8.35 -24.33
#